data_AF-A0A2A3DMP7-F1
#
_entry.id   AF-A0A2A3DMP7-F1
#
_cell.length_a   1.000
_cell.length_b   1.000
_cell.length_c   1.000
_cell.angle_alpha   90.00
_cell.angle_beta   90.00
_cell.angle_gamma   90.00
#
_symmetry.space_group_name_H-M   'P 1'
#
loop_
_entity.id
_entity.type
_entity.pdbx_description
1 polymer ?
#
loop_
_entity_poly.entity_id
_entity_poly.type
_entity_poly.pdbx_seq_one_letter_code
_entity_poly.pdbx_strand_id
1 'polypeptide(L)'
;MPPVITDNNFPGSDDGLAVPVRRLVDGPFGLRIENLDRTDPPTPYKAGGVPRSGAFNTNVLTLPVGGGMPELKVLCKISGFDPSATPILWRLQTRHVLGRFQRSGGTKNDPSYKSKVVSLSDEWRGQSSAPGFTLFAKSEAAADHVGGGHAILSVAVKPPGATAWLQDFTHLRIVGANPDRDAVKVYIRAALPKRDANLWSMLDAIFAWEAGYKQFRPKSYSGDIYKGVSFKWPADPSWFPLSSFDFGVGLSQFTHPDQLTASIAWDWRDNMSSGINIFLDALRSSHKPGVTWIDWAIAGWTRYNGSGDYAAKRAKSDDGKLVSTKATPNNLDLKALTSKLKLIKAPTWPAWPADTLFASTTAVFESVAGVSRSGVEAIVEAVSARVTDRDTLLWVWPQIEAEVLSFDSHLETPLFPGIDAELVEDLRSQLSRAELQSALQHALVTALQQIERSASRGRMSGPTLESTMELSDAAASGSAQAEWNKLSIFVRKNIGRGFAGYIAVRTNLLSQFGAPNDPDKAIRRINAYYGQLTGAAFPKPNTSAPVHPDLKARLDKGKALAAAKNASAAVASIGKIGGFNIRPNANDGSKLSFHSFGWAVDIDWDFNPNIKRDALPLGLIKAITGVDLYGPESTSLRTPAAYDKMLPAAQVLSKANTDFKAAFASASGLKSAMGDAVKRLCGIALSSVDLMTINEFATAQPPKLDKVQGVLTGLGVASAKAKAAAKLLVDAANLFRRAATQHTPIANGATDATVAHYGFFNHAPELVAALSSSEGAGLRWLGAAIGTKDYMHFELFPPDQPKLF
;
A
#
# COMPACT_ATOMS: atom_id res chain seq x y z
N MET A 1 -26.40 -7.24 -2.58
CA MET A 1 -26.63 -5.79 -2.33
C MET A 1 -25.60 -5.01 -3.13
N PRO A 2 -25.87 -3.77 -3.58
CA PRO A 2 -24.82 -2.93 -4.17
C PRO A 2 -23.70 -2.67 -3.14
N PRO A 3 -22.42 -2.64 -3.52
CA PRO A 3 -21.34 -2.29 -2.60
C PRO A 3 -21.55 -0.85 -2.11
N VAL A 4 -21.63 -0.67 -0.79
CA VAL A 4 -21.73 0.65 -0.16
C VAL A 4 -20.34 1.05 0.30
N ILE A 5 -19.86 2.24 -0.08
CA ILE A 5 -18.68 2.82 0.55
C ILE A 5 -19.01 3.21 1.98
N THR A 6 -18.36 2.54 2.92
CA THR A 6 -18.29 2.83 4.35
C THR A 6 -16.89 2.44 4.80
N ASP A 7 -16.41 2.94 5.95
CA ASP A 7 -15.08 2.58 6.42
C ASP A 7 -14.90 1.07 6.63
N ASN A 8 -15.96 0.39 7.11
CA ASN A 8 -16.05 -1.07 7.22
C ASN A 8 -15.82 -1.83 5.88
N ASN A 9 -16.08 -1.20 4.74
CA ASN A 9 -15.91 -1.78 3.40
C ASN A 9 -14.70 -1.16 2.64
N PHE A 10 -14.23 0.01 3.08
CA PHE A 10 -13.18 0.83 2.47
C PHE A 10 -12.35 1.48 3.60
N PRO A 11 -11.40 0.75 4.19
CA PRO A 11 -10.61 1.25 5.32
C PRO A 11 -9.90 2.56 4.98
N GLY A 12 -9.99 3.52 5.90
CA GLY A 12 -9.44 4.87 5.75
C GLY A 12 -10.30 5.80 4.89
N SER A 13 -11.52 5.39 4.51
CA SER A 13 -12.44 6.27 3.77
C SER A 13 -13.07 7.34 4.66
N ASP A 14 -13.02 7.19 5.99
CA ASP A 14 -13.41 8.25 6.94
C ASP A 14 -12.21 8.96 7.60
N ASP A 15 -10.97 8.73 7.15
CA ASP A 15 -9.77 9.38 7.72
C ASP A 15 -9.72 10.88 7.42
N GLY A 16 -10.21 11.70 8.34
CA GLY A 16 -10.21 13.15 8.27
C GLY A 16 -8.94 13.81 8.80
N LEU A 17 -9.08 15.05 9.27
CA LEU A 17 -8.01 15.79 9.95
C LEU A 17 -8.09 15.58 11.46
N ALA A 18 -6.95 15.22 12.06
CA ALA A 18 -6.82 15.16 13.51
C ALA A 18 -7.11 16.53 14.15
N VAL A 19 -7.99 16.53 15.14
CA VAL A 19 -8.43 17.75 15.83
C VAL A 19 -7.43 18.13 16.93
N PRO A 20 -6.84 19.34 16.92
CA PRO A 20 -5.91 19.75 17.95
C PRO A 20 -6.57 19.97 19.32
N VAL A 21 -5.81 19.86 20.40
CA VAL A 21 -6.29 20.21 21.74
C VAL A 21 -6.47 21.74 21.83
N ARG A 22 -7.60 22.19 22.39
CA ARG A 22 -7.82 23.60 22.76
C ARG A 22 -7.17 23.89 24.10
N ARG A 23 -6.24 24.85 24.13
CA ARG A 23 -5.65 25.41 25.35
C ARG A 23 -5.74 26.94 25.26
N LEU A 24 -6.87 27.47 25.70
CA LEU A 24 -7.25 28.87 25.45
C LEU A 24 -6.67 29.86 26.46
N VAL A 25 -6.22 29.36 27.63
CA VAL A 25 -5.71 30.14 28.76
C VAL A 25 -4.55 29.38 29.42
N ASP A 26 -3.53 30.10 29.87
CA ASP A 26 -2.41 29.62 30.69
C ASP A 26 -1.92 30.81 31.55
N GLY A 27 -2.15 30.75 32.86
CA GLY A 27 -1.90 31.89 33.76
C GLY A 27 -2.61 33.17 33.28
N PRO A 28 -1.90 34.31 33.11
CA PRO A 28 -2.48 35.56 32.60
C PRO A 28 -2.69 35.57 31.08
N PHE A 29 -2.16 34.58 30.36
CA PHE A 29 -2.14 34.55 28.91
C PHE A 29 -3.40 33.87 28.36
N GLY A 30 -3.92 34.38 27.24
CA GLY A 30 -5.07 33.78 26.56
C GLY A 30 -5.09 34.02 25.05
N LEU A 31 -5.53 33.02 24.28
CA LEU A 31 -5.66 33.05 22.83
C LEU A 31 -6.95 32.33 22.41
N ARG A 32 -7.80 32.99 21.61
CA ARG A 32 -9.06 32.42 21.11
C ARG A 32 -9.45 33.04 19.78
N ILE A 33 -9.85 32.24 18.80
CA ILE A 33 -10.46 32.74 17.55
C ILE A 33 -11.82 33.34 17.89
N GLU A 34 -12.17 34.51 17.33
CA GLU A 34 -13.39 35.24 17.71
C GLU A 34 -14.39 35.42 16.57
N ASN A 35 -13.93 35.54 15.32
CA ASN A 35 -14.78 35.84 14.16
C ASN A 35 -15.16 34.61 13.30
N LEU A 36 -14.77 33.41 13.70
CA LEU A 36 -15.08 32.16 13.01
C LEU A 36 -15.81 31.21 13.98
N ASP A 37 -16.71 30.41 13.43
CA ASP A 37 -17.51 29.46 14.20
C ASP A 37 -16.64 28.34 14.75
N ARG A 38 -16.73 28.10 16.06
CA ARG A 38 -15.88 27.14 16.79
C ARG A 38 -16.60 25.83 17.07
N THR A 39 -17.84 25.68 16.62
CA THR A 39 -18.57 24.42 16.69
C THR A 39 -17.94 23.38 15.76
N ASP A 40 -17.94 22.14 16.21
CA ASP A 40 -17.58 21.01 15.37
C ASP A 40 -18.69 20.78 14.33
N PRO A 41 -18.38 20.18 13.17
CA PRO A 41 -19.39 19.81 12.18
C PRO A 41 -20.51 18.95 12.79
N PRO A 42 -21.76 19.08 12.33
CA PRO A 42 -22.89 18.35 12.89
C PRO A 42 -22.75 16.83 12.72
N THR A 43 -23.47 16.08 13.57
CA THR A 43 -23.54 14.61 13.50
C THR A 43 -23.93 14.12 12.09
N PRO A 44 -23.36 13.00 11.60
CA PRO A 44 -22.60 11.98 12.32
C PRO A 44 -21.06 12.22 12.37
N TYR A 45 -20.58 13.46 12.23
CA TYR A 45 -19.15 13.76 12.38
C TYR A 45 -18.58 13.25 13.71
N LYS A 46 -17.34 12.75 13.65
CA LYS A 46 -16.50 12.37 14.80
C LYS A 46 -15.18 13.12 14.70
N ALA A 47 -14.56 13.48 15.82
CA ALA A 47 -13.23 14.07 15.82
C ALA A 47 -12.23 13.16 15.08
N GLY A 48 -11.49 13.72 14.12
CA GLY A 48 -10.59 12.95 13.24
C GLY A 48 -11.27 12.33 12.01
N GLY A 49 -12.60 12.32 11.93
CA GLY A 49 -13.38 11.77 10.80
C GLY A 49 -13.59 12.75 9.64
N VAL A 50 -14.16 12.31 8.52
CA VAL A 50 -14.55 13.20 7.41
C VAL A 50 -15.97 13.75 7.66
N PRO A 51 -16.16 15.07 7.78
CA PRO A 51 -17.50 15.65 7.90
C PRO A 51 -18.22 15.57 6.54
N ARG A 52 -18.97 14.49 6.32
CA ARG A 52 -19.69 14.22 5.06
C ARG A 52 -21.11 14.80 4.98
N SER A 53 -21.67 15.26 6.11
CA SER A 53 -23.01 15.86 6.12
C SER A 53 -23.12 17.06 5.16
N GLY A 54 -24.27 17.21 4.50
CA GLY A 54 -24.57 18.40 3.69
C GLY A 54 -24.57 19.67 4.53
N ALA A 55 -25.03 19.57 5.78
CA ALA A 55 -24.86 20.60 6.79
C ALA A 55 -23.41 20.64 7.28
N PHE A 56 -22.92 21.84 7.57
CA PHE A 56 -21.62 22.11 8.17
C PHE A 56 -21.79 23.20 9.25
N ASN A 57 -20.72 23.55 9.96
CA ASN A 57 -20.70 24.82 10.70
C ASN A 57 -20.72 26.00 9.70
N THR A 58 -20.79 27.23 10.19
CA THR A 58 -20.96 28.40 9.30
C THR A 58 -19.72 28.78 8.48
N ASN A 59 -18.56 28.14 8.69
CA ASN A 59 -17.31 28.49 7.99
C ASN A 59 -17.15 27.73 6.66
N VAL A 60 -18.00 28.05 5.69
CA VAL A 60 -17.89 27.54 4.31
C VAL A 60 -17.21 28.58 3.41
N LEU A 61 -16.11 28.20 2.78
CA LEU A 61 -15.32 29.04 1.88
C LEU A 61 -15.42 28.53 0.44
N THR A 62 -15.67 29.41 -0.52
CA THR A 62 -15.76 29.05 -1.94
C THR A 62 -14.50 29.51 -2.68
N LEU A 63 -13.82 28.57 -3.34
CA LEU A 63 -12.69 28.86 -4.22
C LEU A 63 -13.16 29.74 -5.40
N PRO A 64 -12.51 30.88 -5.69
CA PRO A 64 -12.85 31.74 -6.82
C PRO A 64 -12.59 31.07 -8.18
N VAL A 65 -13.34 31.48 -9.21
CA VAL A 65 -13.21 30.95 -10.57
C VAL A 65 -11.82 31.17 -11.18
N GLY A 66 -11.13 32.26 -10.83
CA GLY A 66 -9.74 32.50 -11.26
C GLY A 66 -8.70 31.50 -10.70
N GLY A 67 -9.13 30.62 -9.79
CA GLY A 67 -8.27 29.78 -8.98
C GLY A 67 -7.66 30.55 -7.81
N GLY A 68 -6.93 29.81 -6.98
CA GLY A 68 -6.35 30.29 -5.74
C GLY A 68 -7.24 30.11 -4.51
N MET A 69 -6.66 30.26 -3.32
CA MET A 69 -7.38 30.21 -2.04
C MET A 69 -8.14 31.52 -1.77
N PRO A 70 -9.37 31.48 -1.26
CA PRO A 70 -10.14 32.69 -0.93
C PRO A 70 -9.57 33.39 0.29
N GLU A 71 -9.61 34.74 0.30
CA GLU A 71 -9.20 35.55 1.44
C GLU A 71 -9.94 35.13 2.73
N LEU A 72 -9.19 34.73 3.76
CA LEU A 72 -9.74 34.34 5.06
C LEU A 72 -9.27 35.30 6.14
N LYS A 73 -10.19 36.15 6.62
CA LYS A 73 -9.95 37.04 7.75
C LYS A 73 -10.03 36.27 9.06
N VAL A 74 -8.99 36.39 9.88
CA VAL A 74 -8.88 35.75 11.19
C VAL A 74 -8.68 36.83 12.25
N LEU A 75 -9.52 36.82 13.28
CA LEU A 75 -9.42 37.69 14.45
C LEU A 75 -9.28 36.81 15.68
N CYS A 76 -8.20 37.04 16.42
CA CYS A 76 -7.92 36.39 17.69
C CYS A 76 -8.16 37.37 18.84
N LYS A 77 -9.02 36.98 19.79
CA LYS A 77 -9.04 37.57 21.12
C LYS A 77 -7.81 37.10 21.87
N ILE A 78 -7.06 38.05 22.42
CA ILE A 78 -5.81 37.82 23.15
C ILE A 78 -5.87 38.44 24.55
N SER A 79 -5.08 37.91 25.48
CA SER A 79 -4.79 38.53 26.77
C SER A 79 -3.37 38.20 27.24
N GLY A 80 -2.75 39.11 27.98
CA GLY A 80 -1.45 38.89 28.64
C GLY A 80 -0.20 38.97 27.76
N PHE A 81 -0.32 39.10 26.43
CA PHE A 81 0.84 39.22 25.53
C PHE A 81 0.58 40.18 24.36
N ASP A 82 1.66 40.67 23.74
CA ASP A 82 1.62 41.46 22.50
C ASP A 82 2.05 40.61 21.30
N PRO A 83 1.20 40.45 20.26
CA PRO A 83 1.56 39.76 19.02
C PRO A 83 2.75 40.37 18.27
N SER A 84 3.06 41.65 18.47
CA SER A 84 4.22 42.28 17.81
C SER A 84 5.54 41.71 18.33
N ALA A 85 5.61 41.41 19.62
CA ALA A 85 6.74 40.79 20.30
C ALA A 85 6.67 39.25 20.32
N THR A 86 5.47 38.67 20.35
CA THR A 86 5.24 37.21 20.33
C THR A 86 4.24 36.85 19.23
N PRO A 87 4.68 36.67 17.96
CA PRO A 87 3.80 36.44 16.83
C PRO A 87 2.85 35.26 17.02
N ILE A 88 1.59 35.45 16.62
CA ILE A 88 0.60 34.38 16.55
C ILE A 88 0.91 33.54 15.33
N LEU A 89 1.19 32.26 15.54
CA LEU A 89 1.49 31.30 14.49
C LEU A 89 0.17 30.71 14.00
N TRP A 90 -0.04 30.64 12.69
CA TRP A 90 -1.23 30.03 12.08
C TRP A 90 -0.88 28.89 11.12
N ARG A 91 -1.78 27.89 11.05
CA ARG A 91 -1.69 26.75 10.13
C ARG A 91 -3.07 26.39 9.62
N LEU A 92 -3.22 26.32 8.30
CA LEU A 92 -4.39 25.74 7.65
C LEU A 92 -4.01 24.37 7.09
N GLN A 93 -4.72 23.32 7.50
CA GLN A 93 -4.59 21.98 6.92
C GLN A 93 -5.85 21.66 6.14
N THR A 94 -5.75 21.05 4.96
CA THR A 94 -6.87 20.50 4.19
C THR A 94 -6.73 18.99 4.07
N ARG A 95 -7.85 18.27 4.04
CA ARG A 95 -7.91 16.86 3.63
C ARG A 95 -9.19 16.58 2.85
N HIS A 96 -9.02 15.79 1.81
CA HIS A 96 -10.08 15.30 0.95
C HIS A 96 -9.80 13.83 0.62
N VAL A 97 -10.78 12.96 0.88
CA VAL A 97 -10.61 11.50 0.80
C VAL A 97 -11.47 10.94 -0.33
N LEU A 98 -10.82 10.30 -1.29
CA LEU A 98 -11.47 9.78 -2.51
C LEU A 98 -11.54 8.26 -2.47
N GLY A 99 -12.75 7.69 -2.58
CA GLY A 99 -12.92 6.26 -2.86
C GLY A 99 -12.86 6.01 -4.36
N ARG A 100 -11.90 5.21 -4.83
CA ARG A 100 -11.77 4.85 -6.24
C ARG A 100 -11.87 3.34 -6.43
N PHE A 101 -12.29 2.93 -7.61
CA PHE A 101 -12.25 1.53 -8.07
C PHE A 101 -11.37 1.42 -9.32
N GLN A 102 -10.49 0.42 -9.34
CA GLN A 102 -9.74 0.00 -10.50
C GLN A 102 -10.23 -1.39 -10.91
N ARG A 103 -10.56 -1.60 -12.19
CA ARG A 103 -10.87 -2.96 -12.68
C ARG A 103 -9.68 -3.89 -12.44
N SER A 104 -9.89 -4.94 -11.67
CA SER A 104 -8.87 -5.91 -11.27
C SER A 104 -8.94 -7.23 -12.04
N GLY A 105 -9.99 -7.42 -12.84
CA GLY A 105 -10.22 -8.61 -13.65
C GLY A 105 -11.67 -8.73 -14.13
N GLY A 106 -12.19 -9.95 -14.12
CA GLY A 106 -13.57 -10.29 -14.47
C GLY A 106 -13.90 -10.19 -15.97
N THR A 107 -15.05 -10.73 -16.35
CA THR A 107 -15.54 -10.71 -17.75
C THR A 107 -16.16 -9.35 -18.11
N LYS A 108 -16.69 -9.19 -19.33
CA LYS A 108 -17.46 -8.00 -19.70
C LYS A 108 -18.79 -7.90 -18.93
N ASN A 109 -19.35 -9.04 -18.54
CA ASN A 109 -20.66 -9.15 -17.90
C ASN A 109 -20.56 -9.33 -16.36
N ASP A 110 -19.38 -9.69 -15.88
CA ASP A 110 -19.04 -9.81 -14.46
C ASP A 110 -17.63 -9.21 -14.21
N PRO A 111 -17.48 -7.87 -14.24
CA PRO A 111 -16.21 -7.20 -14.05
C PRO A 111 -15.83 -7.12 -12.56
N SER A 112 -14.64 -7.58 -12.19
CA SER A 112 -14.12 -7.44 -10.83
C SER A 112 -13.36 -6.12 -10.67
N TYR A 113 -13.51 -5.50 -9.50
CA TYR A 113 -12.86 -4.23 -9.15
C TYR A 113 -12.10 -4.36 -7.83
N LYS A 114 -10.97 -3.68 -7.71
CA LYS A 114 -10.27 -3.41 -6.44
C LYS A 114 -10.55 -1.97 -6.03
N SER A 115 -10.87 -1.77 -4.76
CA SER A 115 -10.98 -0.43 -4.16
C SER A 115 -9.59 0.14 -3.84
N LYS A 116 -9.46 1.46 -3.90
CA LYS A 116 -8.32 2.23 -3.41
C LYS A 116 -8.83 3.55 -2.84
N VAL A 117 -8.49 3.84 -1.58
CA VAL A 117 -8.68 5.18 -1.01
C VAL A 117 -7.49 6.05 -1.40
N VAL A 118 -7.74 7.29 -1.78
CA VAL A 118 -6.71 8.31 -2.03
C VAL A 118 -6.97 9.47 -1.08
N SER A 119 -6.08 9.65 -0.11
CA SER A 119 -6.05 10.87 0.72
C SER A 119 -5.28 11.96 -0.02
N LEU A 120 -5.94 13.09 -0.24
CA LEU A 120 -5.35 14.31 -0.78
C LEU A 120 -5.34 15.36 0.31
N SER A 121 -4.15 15.82 0.69
CA SER A 121 -3.96 16.82 1.73
C SER A 121 -3.03 17.92 1.25
N ASP A 122 -3.28 19.13 1.73
CA ASP A 122 -2.39 20.28 1.58
C ASP A 122 -2.31 21.03 2.91
N GLU A 123 -1.31 21.88 3.04
CA GLU A 123 -1.06 22.66 4.25
C GLU A 123 -0.51 24.04 3.88
N TRP A 124 -0.84 25.04 4.68
CA TRP A 124 -0.30 26.41 4.62
C TRP A 124 0.08 26.81 6.05
N ARG A 125 1.21 27.50 6.23
CA ARG A 125 1.70 27.96 7.55
C ARG A 125 2.22 29.38 7.45
N GLY A 126 2.11 30.14 8.54
CA GLY A 126 2.70 31.45 8.67
C GLY A 126 2.58 32.03 10.08
N GLN A 127 2.84 33.33 10.18
CA GLN A 127 2.79 34.08 11.44
C GLN A 127 2.13 35.44 11.25
N SER A 128 1.55 35.98 12.33
CA SER A 128 0.98 37.32 12.39
C SER A 128 1.54 38.07 13.59
N SER A 129 2.03 39.30 13.35
CA SER A 129 2.40 40.26 14.40
C SER A 129 1.22 41.09 14.91
N ALA A 130 -0.02 40.70 14.56
CA ALA A 130 -1.26 41.39 14.92
C ALA A 130 -2.36 40.38 15.33
N PRO A 131 -3.30 40.76 16.21
CA PRO A 131 -4.42 39.90 16.61
C PRO A 131 -5.43 39.66 15.47
N GLY A 132 -5.51 40.58 14.50
CA GLY A 132 -6.29 40.43 13.27
C GLY A 132 -5.37 40.31 12.05
N PHE A 133 -5.59 39.30 11.20
CA PHE A 133 -4.83 39.07 9.98
C PHE A 133 -5.71 38.48 8.87
N THR A 134 -5.23 38.54 7.62
CA THR A 134 -5.91 37.94 6.46
C THR A 134 -4.98 36.95 5.81
N LEU A 135 -5.43 35.70 5.65
CA LEU A 135 -4.74 34.69 4.86
C LEU A 135 -5.12 34.86 3.39
N PHE A 136 -4.16 34.63 2.49
CA PHE A 136 -4.39 34.61 1.03
C PHE A 136 -4.83 35.96 0.46
N ALA A 137 -4.30 37.06 1.02
CA ALA A 137 -4.48 38.38 0.43
C ALA A 137 -3.96 38.37 -1.01
N LYS A 138 -4.64 39.08 -1.92
CA LYS A 138 -4.40 39.06 -3.39
C LYS A 138 -2.96 39.26 -3.89
N SER A 139 -2.04 39.75 -3.05
CA SER A 139 -0.62 39.94 -3.37
C SER A 139 0.29 38.76 -2.96
N GLU A 140 -0.24 37.73 -2.30
CA GLU A 140 0.57 36.61 -1.79
C GLU A 140 0.72 35.49 -2.84
N ALA A 141 1.96 35.09 -3.15
CA ALA A 141 2.23 33.91 -3.99
C ALA A 141 1.69 32.59 -3.37
N ALA A 142 1.39 32.60 -2.07
CA ALA A 142 0.70 31.53 -1.36
C ALA A 142 -0.74 31.31 -1.88
N ALA A 143 -1.38 32.36 -2.41
CA ALA A 143 -2.77 32.31 -2.86
C ALA A 143 -2.94 31.43 -4.10
N ASP A 144 -1.94 31.29 -4.98
CA ASP A 144 -2.04 30.52 -6.23
C ASP A 144 -2.13 29.00 -6.04
N HIS A 145 -1.71 28.47 -4.88
CA HIS A 145 -1.78 27.05 -4.54
C HIS A 145 -3.10 26.71 -3.88
N VAL A 146 -3.79 25.67 -4.35
CA VAL A 146 -5.20 25.40 -4.00
C VAL A 146 -5.38 24.00 -3.43
N GLY A 147 -6.11 23.90 -2.32
CA GLY A 147 -6.69 22.66 -1.84
C GLY A 147 -8.04 22.94 -1.17
N GLY A 148 -8.89 21.92 -1.14
CA GLY A 148 -10.22 22.04 -0.54
C GLY A 148 -10.65 20.79 0.22
N GLY A 149 -11.93 20.73 0.58
CA GLY A 149 -12.51 19.63 1.32
C GLY A 149 -12.80 20.02 2.78
N HIS A 150 -12.51 19.12 3.71
CA HIS A 150 -12.49 19.45 5.13
C HIS A 150 -11.15 20.11 5.44
N ALA A 151 -11.19 21.22 6.16
CA ALA A 151 -10.01 21.92 6.63
C ALA A 151 -10.08 22.23 8.13
N ILE A 152 -8.91 22.39 8.74
CA ILE A 152 -8.75 22.88 10.12
C ILE A 152 -7.77 24.05 10.07
N LEU A 153 -8.24 25.23 10.50
CA LEU A 153 -7.37 26.36 10.83
C LEU A 153 -7.02 26.25 12.31
N SER A 154 -5.72 26.20 12.60
CA SER A 154 -5.14 26.28 13.94
C SER A 154 -4.43 27.61 14.13
N VAL A 155 -4.55 28.21 15.32
CA VAL A 155 -3.70 29.32 15.79
C VAL A 155 -3.00 28.91 17.08
N ALA A 156 -1.73 29.29 17.23
CA ALA A 156 -0.91 28.93 18.39
C ALA A 156 0.07 30.05 18.77
N VAL A 157 0.37 30.19 20.06
CA VAL A 157 1.37 31.13 20.57
C VAL A 157 1.93 30.63 21.91
N LYS A 158 3.21 30.91 22.19
CA LYS A 158 3.82 30.69 23.51
C LYS A 158 4.43 31.99 24.03
N PRO A 159 3.67 32.80 24.79
CA PRO A 159 4.19 34.01 25.42
C PRO A 159 5.37 33.71 26.37
N PRO A 160 6.34 34.62 26.52
CA PRO A 160 7.36 34.52 27.56
C PRO A 160 6.71 34.39 28.94
N GLY A 161 7.05 33.32 29.66
CA GLY A 161 6.44 32.99 30.96
C GLY A 161 5.21 32.07 30.91
N ALA A 162 4.69 31.74 29.73
CA ALA A 162 3.67 30.70 29.60
C ALA A 162 4.30 29.30 29.83
N THR A 163 3.68 28.50 30.68
CA THR A 163 4.05 27.10 30.93
C THR A 163 3.81 26.25 29.68
N ALA A 164 2.80 26.62 28.91
CA ALA A 164 2.29 25.91 27.76
C ALA A 164 2.23 26.77 26.49
N TRP A 165 2.10 26.11 25.34
CA TRP A 165 1.55 26.75 24.16
C TRP A 165 0.05 26.94 24.32
N LEU A 166 -0.43 28.15 24.08
CA LEU A 166 -1.85 28.42 23.86
C LEU A 166 -2.21 27.98 22.45
N GLN A 167 -3.38 27.37 22.28
CA GLN A 167 -3.85 26.88 20.99
C GLN A 167 -5.38 26.91 20.89
N ASP A 168 -5.87 27.35 19.73
CA ASP A 168 -7.27 27.24 19.34
C ASP A 168 -7.39 26.77 17.89
N PHE A 169 -8.56 26.25 17.52
CA PHE A 169 -8.83 25.80 16.16
C PHE A 169 -10.30 26.01 15.77
N THR A 170 -10.53 26.03 14.45
CA THR A 170 -11.86 25.99 13.85
C THR A 170 -11.91 25.04 12.66
N HIS A 171 -13.06 24.38 12.48
CA HIS A 171 -13.40 23.61 11.31
C HIS A 171 -13.83 24.53 10.16
N LEU A 172 -13.26 24.29 8.99
CA LEU A 172 -13.55 24.97 7.73
C LEU A 172 -13.99 23.94 6.67
N ARG A 173 -14.88 24.33 5.77
CA ARG A 173 -15.19 23.56 4.56
C ARG A 173 -14.89 24.42 3.34
N ILE A 174 -13.94 23.98 2.52
CA ILE A 174 -13.56 24.67 1.30
C ILE A 174 -14.20 23.94 0.11
N VAL A 175 -14.97 24.67 -0.69
CA VAL A 175 -15.78 24.17 -1.80
C VAL A 175 -15.35 24.82 -3.12
N GLY A 176 -15.54 24.12 -4.23
CA GLY A 176 -15.05 24.57 -5.54
C GLY A 176 -16.09 25.31 -6.37
N ALA A 177 -15.67 26.38 -7.07
CA ALA A 177 -16.44 26.98 -8.17
C ALA A 177 -16.01 26.39 -9.52
N ASN A 178 -16.97 26.18 -10.42
CA ASN A 178 -16.65 25.81 -11.80
C ASN A 178 -16.20 27.03 -12.61
N PRO A 179 -15.17 26.90 -13.47
CA PRO A 179 -15.00 27.85 -14.55
C PRO A 179 -16.16 27.75 -15.54
N ASP A 180 -16.40 28.85 -16.27
CA ASP A 180 -17.19 28.80 -17.49
C ASP A 180 -16.35 28.33 -18.69
N ARG A 181 -17.01 28.18 -19.84
CA ARG A 181 -16.38 27.75 -21.10
C ARG A 181 -15.29 28.71 -21.56
N ASP A 182 -15.47 30.01 -21.35
CA ASP A 182 -14.61 31.04 -21.92
C ASP A 182 -13.35 31.21 -21.07
N ALA A 183 -13.45 31.11 -19.74
CA ALA A 183 -12.30 31.02 -18.84
C ALA A 183 -11.37 29.83 -19.18
N VAL A 184 -11.95 28.65 -19.44
CA VAL A 184 -11.18 27.46 -19.89
C VAL A 184 -10.51 27.72 -21.25
N LYS A 185 -11.23 28.30 -22.21
CA LYS A 185 -10.70 28.61 -23.55
C LYS A 185 -9.59 29.66 -23.52
N VAL A 186 -9.72 30.71 -22.69
CA VAL A 186 -8.69 31.72 -22.45
C VAL A 186 -7.45 31.08 -21.85
N TYR A 187 -7.61 30.20 -20.85
CA TYR A 187 -6.49 29.49 -20.23
C TYR A 187 -5.70 28.62 -21.23
N ILE A 188 -6.37 27.85 -22.11
CA ILE A 188 -5.71 27.03 -23.14
C ILE A 188 -4.82 27.89 -24.05
N ARG A 189 -5.34 29.04 -24.49
CA ARG A 189 -4.65 29.97 -25.39
C ARG A 189 -3.47 30.66 -24.71
N ALA A 190 -3.63 31.03 -23.42
CA ALA A 190 -2.57 31.64 -22.61
C ALA A 190 -1.46 30.64 -22.22
N ALA A 191 -1.80 29.40 -21.90
CA ALA A 191 -0.85 28.35 -21.53
C ALA A 191 -0.06 27.81 -22.73
N LEU A 192 -0.63 27.86 -23.94
CA LEU A 192 -0.02 27.38 -25.18
C LEU A 192 0.20 28.53 -26.18
N PRO A 193 0.97 29.58 -25.81
CA PRO A 193 1.18 30.74 -26.66
C PRO A 193 1.92 30.34 -27.94
N LYS A 194 1.55 30.96 -29.06
CA LYS A 194 2.17 30.77 -30.39
C LYS A 194 2.07 29.32 -30.94
N ARG A 195 1.20 28.47 -30.39
CA ARG A 195 0.90 27.14 -30.97
C ARG A 195 -0.18 27.23 -32.04
N ASP A 196 -0.23 26.20 -32.89
CA ASP A 196 -1.19 26.12 -34.00
C ASP A 196 -2.64 26.05 -33.49
N ALA A 197 -3.56 26.76 -34.15
CA ALA A 197 -4.97 26.82 -33.78
C ALA A 197 -5.68 25.44 -33.85
N ASN A 198 -5.17 24.51 -34.65
CA ASN A 198 -5.62 23.12 -34.66
C ASN A 198 -5.43 22.47 -33.27
N LEU A 199 -4.30 22.72 -32.59
CA LEU A 199 -4.04 22.16 -31.26
C LEU A 199 -5.00 22.74 -30.20
N TRP A 200 -5.34 24.02 -30.29
CA TRP A 200 -6.34 24.62 -29.39
C TRP A 200 -7.72 23.99 -29.62
N SER A 201 -8.12 23.79 -30.88
CA SER A 201 -9.38 23.12 -31.23
C SER A 201 -9.41 21.66 -30.74
N MET A 202 -8.29 20.95 -30.82
CA MET A 202 -8.16 19.59 -30.26
C MET A 202 -8.37 19.53 -28.75
N LEU A 203 -7.89 20.54 -28.02
CA LEU A 203 -8.01 20.64 -26.56
C LEU A 203 -9.39 21.13 -26.12
N ASP A 204 -9.93 22.16 -26.78
CA ASP A 204 -11.31 22.64 -26.58
C ASP A 204 -12.30 21.44 -26.73
N ALA A 205 -12.09 20.58 -27.74
CA ALA A 205 -12.89 19.36 -27.95
C ALA A 205 -12.71 18.26 -26.88
N ILE A 206 -11.58 18.20 -26.17
CA ILE A 206 -11.39 17.31 -25.02
C ILE A 206 -12.23 17.81 -23.84
N PHE A 207 -12.03 19.06 -23.43
CA PHE A 207 -12.66 19.61 -22.21
C PHE A 207 -14.18 19.85 -22.38
N ALA A 208 -14.65 20.09 -23.60
CA ALA A 208 -16.07 20.06 -23.93
C ALA A 208 -16.69 18.68 -23.71
N TRP A 209 -15.97 17.61 -24.08
CA TRP A 209 -16.48 16.24 -24.02
C TRP A 209 -16.40 15.62 -22.63
N GLU A 210 -15.26 15.76 -21.95
CA GLU A 210 -14.94 15.01 -20.73
C GLU A 210 -15.80 15.44 -19.53
N ALA A 211 -15.93 16.74 -19.31
CA ALA A 211 -16.67 17.29 -18.17
C ALA A 211 -17.63 18.43 -18.52
N GLY A 212 -17.75 18.80 -19.81
CA GLY A 212 -18.58 19.93 -20.24
C GLY A 212 -18.11 21.24 -19.61
N TYR A 213 -16.79 21.46 -19.59
CA TYR A 213 -16.13 22.62 -18.98
C TYR A 213 -16.34 22.76 -17.46
N LYS A 214 -16.61 21.67 -16.71
CA LYS A 214 -16.77 21.68 -15.24
C LYS A 214 -15.69 20.89 -14.50
N GLN A 215 -15.14 21.48 -13.43
CA GLN A 215 -14.27 20.79 -12.48
C GLN A 215 -15.08 20.00 -11.43
N PHE A 216 -16.21 20.55 -10.99
CA PHE A 216 -17.07 20.03 -9.93
C PHE A 216 -18.49 19.76 -10.47
N ARG A 217 -19.13 18.65 -10.09
CA ARG A 217 -20.49 18.30 -10.59
C ARG A 217 -21.54 18.55 -9.50
N PRO A 218 -22.54 19.44 -9.72
CA PRO A 218 -23.46 19.94 -8.68
C PRO A 218 -24.52 18.94 -8.18
N LYS A 219 -24.31 17.63 -8.33
CA LYS A 219 -25.25 16.58 -7.89
C LYS A 219 -24.60 15.78 -6.76
N SER A 220 -25.27 15.68 -5.62
CA SER A 220 -24.99 14.66 -4.63
C SER A 220 -25.24 13.28 -5.25
N TYR A 221 -24.16 12.60 -5.64
CA TYR A 221 -24.24 11.21 -6.06
C TYR A 221 -24.28 10.33 -4.82
N SER A 222 -25.33 9.52 -4.68
CA SER A 222 -25.43 8.45 -3.68
C SER A 222 -25.22 7.05 -4.26
N GLY A 223 -25.06 6.95 -5.59
CA GLY A 223 -24.66 5.74 -6.31
C GLY A 223 -24.58 5.95 -7.83
N ASP A 224 -24.07 4.94 -8.54
CA ASP A 224 -24.03 4.89 -10.01
C ASP A 224 -24.12 3.43 -10.50
N ILE A 225 -24.30 3.21 -11.81
CA ILE A 225 -24.28 1.89 -12.46
C ILE A 225 -23.23 1.89 -13.58
N TYR A 226 -22.14 1.16 -13.36
CA TYR A 226 -21.08 1.01 -14.36
C TYR A 226 -20.96 -0.44 -14.83
N LYS A 227 -21.12 -0.66 -16.15
CA LYS A 227 -21.10 -1.98 -16.80
C LYS A 227 -22.01 -3.02 -16.10
N GLY A 228 -23.19 -2.58 -15.66
CA GLY A 228 -24.18 -3.41 -14.98
C GLY A 228 -24.01 -3.55 -13.46
N VAL A 229 -22.88 -3.12 -12.89
CA VAL A 229 -22.64 -3.15 -11.45
C VAL A 229 -23.14 -1.84 -10.83
N SER A 230 -24.10 -1.93 -9.91
CA SER A 230 -24.55 -0.79 -9.10
C SER A 230 -23.72 -0.66 -7.84
N PHE A 231 -23.28 0.56 -7.54
CA PHE A 231 -22.50 0.92 -6.38
C PHE A 231 -23.18 2.07 -5.62
N LYS A 232 -22.90 2.21 -4.32
CA LYS A 232 -23.44 3.26 -3.45
C LYS A 232 -22.36 3.92 -2.60
N TRP A 233 -22.62 5.14 -2.16
CA TRP A 233 -21.73 5.93 -1.32
C TRP A 233 -22.48 6.63 -0.18
N PRO A 234 -21.78 7.11 0.87
CA PRO A 234 -22.30 8.20 1.70
C PRO A 234 -22.45 9.41 0.77
N ALA A 235 -23.56 10.13 0.85
CA ALA A 235 -23.79 11.28 -0.03
C ALA A 235 -22.81 12.41 0.32
N ASP A 236 -21.75 12.56 -0.48
CA ASP A 236 -20.91 13.74 -0.41
C ASP A 236 -21.71 15.00 -0.82
N PRO A 237 -21.40 16.18 -0.27
CA PRO A 237 -22.06 17.43 -0.64
C PRO A 237 -21.97 17.68 -2.15
N SER A 238 -22.99 18.33 -2.72
CA SER A 238 -23.11 18.57 -4.17
C SER A 238 -21.95 19.37 -4.79
N TRP A 239 -21.14 20.05 -3.99
CA TRP A 239 -19.96 20.84 -4.37
C TRP A 239 -18.62 20.20 -3.96
N PHE A 240 -18.65 18.97 -3.44
CA PHE A 240 -17.46 18.13 -3.26
C PHE A 240 -17.05 17.53 -4.63
N PRO A 241 -15.76 17.35 -4.93
CA PRO A 241 -15.32 16.69 -6.15
C PRO A 241 -15.84 15.25 -6.21
N LEU A 242 -16.67 14.99 -7.21
CA LEU A 242 -17.33 13.72 -7.44
C LEU A 242 -16.32 12.71 -8.05
N SER A 243 -15.53 12.09 -7.18
CA SER A 243 -14.25 11.46 -7.51
C SER A 243 -14.29 9.99 -7.95
N SER A 244 -15.01 9.73 -9.04
CA SER A 244 -14.83 8.58 -9.95
C SER A 244 -15.20 7.15 -9.48
N PHE A 245 -16.12 6.51 -10.21
CA PHE A 245 -15.84 5.17 -10.76
C PHE A 245 -15.15 5.35 -12.11
N ASP A 246 -13.97 4.77 -12.35
CA ASP A 246 -13.25 4.62 -13.64
C ASP A 246 -12.98 5.89 -14.52
N PHE A 247 -13.69 7.01 -14.34
CA PHE A 247 -13.73 8.16 -15.26
C PHE A 247 -12.88 9.36 -14.83
N GLY A 248 -12.26 9.34 -13.66
CA GLY A 248 -11.24 10.34 -13.29
C GLY A 248 -11.75 11.68 -12.75
N VAL A 249 -10.80 12.58 -12.48
CA VAL A 249 -10.99 13.78 -11.66
C VAL A 249 -10.96 15.06 -12.50
N GLY A 250 -11.91 15.96 -12.24
CA GLY A 250 -11.93 17.32 -12.79
C GLY A 250 -12.18 17.42 -14.29
N LEU A 251 -11.85 18.59 -14.85
CA LEU A 251 -12.03 18.97 -16.25
C LEU A 251 -11.43 17.96 -17.24
N SER A 252 -10.22 17.48 -16.94
CA SER A 252 -9.48 16.55 -17.79
C SER A 252 -9.96 15.10 -17.67
N GLN A 253 -10.83 14.79 -16.71
CA GLN A 253 -11.20 13.42 -16.34
C GLN A 253 -9.95 12.58 -15.99
N PHE A 254 -9.08 13.14 -15.14
CA PHE A 254 -7.76 12.59 -14.80
C PHE A 254 -7.86 11.24 -14.07
N THR A 255 -7.46 10.14 -14.73
CA THR A 255 -7.67 8.78 -14.20
C THR A 255 -6.52 8.21 -13.39
N HIS A 256 -5.29 8.74 -13.44
CA HIS A 256 -4.11 8.15 -12.81
C HIS A 256 -4.04 8.41 -11.28
N PRO A 257 -4.29 7.43 -10.39
CA PRO A 257 -4.37 7.67 -8.95
C PRO A 257 -3.04 8.09 -8.34
N ASP A 258 -1.92 7.55 -8.83
CA ASP A 258 -0.59 7.77 -8.24
C ASP A 258 0.07 9.10 -8.66
N GLN A 259 -0.63 9.87 -9.52
CA GLN A 259 -0.24 11.21 -9.97
C GLN A 259 -1.23 12.28 -9.49
N LEU A 260 -2.27 11.89 -8.74
CA LEU A 260 -3.30 12.79 -8.28
C LEU A 260 -2.84 13.54 -7.03
N THR A 261 -2.85 14.87 -7.10
CA THR A 261 -2.54 15.77 -5.98
C THR A 261 -3.81 16.51 -5.53
N ALA A 262 -3.77 17.14 -4.35
CA ALA A 262 -4.85 18.04 -3.92
C ALA A 262 -5.05 19.20 -4.91
N SER A 263 -3.98 19.82 -5.39
CA SER A 263 -4.00 20.78 -6.51
C SER A 263 -4.72 20.23 -7.76
N ILE A 264 -4.43 19.03 -8.25
CA ILE A 264 -5.12 18.46 -9.44
C ILE A 264 -6.62 18.19 -9.16
N ALA A 265 -7.02 17.97 -7.91
CA ALA A 265 -8.43 17.79 -7.55
C ALA A 265 -9.20 19.12 -7.40
N TRP A 266 -8.54 20.18 -6.92
CA TRP A 266 -9.20 21.43 -6.54
C TRP A 266 -8.86 22.64 -7.42
N ASP A 267 -7.67 22.71 -8.00
CA ASP A 267 -7.33 23.68 -9.05
C ASP A 267 -7.63 23.11 -10.44
N TRP A 268 -8.63 23.70 -11.09
CA TRP A 268 -9.00 23.35 -12.46
C TRP A 268 -7.89 23.66 -13.48
N ARG A 269 -7.01 24.63 -13.19
CA ARG A 269 -5.87 25.05 -14.02
C ARG A 269 -4.78 23.98 -14.02
N ASP A 270 -4.44 23.45 -12.84
CA ASP A 270 -3.43 22.39 -12.66
C ASP A 270 -3.96 21.03 -13.15
N ASN A 271 -5.26 20.77 -12.96
CA ASN A 271 -5.97 19.65 -13.58
C ASN A 271 -5.88 19.69 -15.12
N MET A 272 -6.18 20.84 -15.71
CA MET A 272 -6.05 21.04 -17.15
C MET A 272 -4.61 20.89 -17.64
N SER A 273 -3.63 21.51 -16.96
CA SER A 273 -2.23 21.40 -17.35
C SER A 273 -1.74 19.95 -17.31
N SER A 274 -2.20 19.17 -16.34
CA SER A 274 -1.93 17.73 -16.25
C SER A 274 -2.56 16.94 -17.41
N GLY A 275 -3.84 17.18 -17.72
CA GLY A 275 -4.53 16.56 -18.87
C GLY A 275 -3.92 16.93 -20.23
N ILE A 276 -3.61 18.22 -20.44
CA ILE A 276 -2.91 18.72 -21.62
C ILE A 276 -1.57 17.99 -21.77
N ASN A 277 -0.78 17.87 -20.70
CA ASN A 277 0.52 17.20 -20.75
C ASN A 277 0.44 15.73 -21.19
N ILE A 278 -0.59 14.99 -20.76
CA ILE A 278 -0.84 13.61 -21.22
C ILE A 278 -1.23 13.62 -22.70
N PHE A 279 -2.13 14.51 -23.13
CA PHE A 279 -2.53 14.62 -24.53
C PHE A 279 -1.38 15.02 -25.46
N LEU A 280 -0.47 15.91 -25.03
CA LEU A 280 0.70 16.30 -25.82
C LEU A 280 1.70 15.15 -26.02
N ASP A 281 1.88 14.28 -25.01
CA ASP A 281 2.66 13.05 -25.17
C ASP A 281 1.95 12.03 -26.07
N ALA A 282 0.62 11.93 -25.99
CA ALA A 282 -0.21 11.11 -26.87
C ALA A 282 -0.12 11.56 -28.35
N LEU A 283 -0.16 12.87 -28.60
CA LEU A 283 0.06 13.48 -29.93
C LEU A 283 1.50 13.26 -30.42
N ARG A 284 2.52 13.56 -29.61
CA ARG A 284 3.92 13.38 -30.01
C ARG A 284 4.20 11.94 -30.47
N SER A 285 3.64 10.97 -29.74
CA SER A 285 3.84 9.55 -30.01
C SER A 285 2.98 8.99 -31.16
N SER A 286 2.02 9.74 -31.70
CA SER A 286 1.11 9.32 -32.78
C SER A 286 1.37 10.00 -34.14
N HIS A 287 2.22 11.03 -34.19
CA HIS A 287 2.52 11.78 -35.41
C HIS A 287 3.17 10.91 -36.50
N LYS A 288 2.83 11.16 -37.77
CA LYS A 288 3.43 10.55 -38.95
C LYS A 288 3.62 11.60 -40.05
N PRO A 289 4.68 11.54 -40.88
CA PRO A 289 4.82 12.44 -42.04
C PRO A 289 3.58 12.37 -42.96
N GLY A 290 3.12 13.53 -43.44
CA GLY A 290 1.97 13.64 -44.35
C GLY A 290 0.59 13.36 -43.74
N VAL A 291 0.48 13.15 -42.42
CA VAL A 291 -0.81 12.97 -41.73
C VAL A 291 -1.66 14.25 -41.81
N THR A 292 -2.99 14.13 -41.87
CA THR A 292 -3.86 15.31 -41.72
C THR A 292 -3.96 15.73 -40.26
N TRP A 293 -4.25 17.00 -39.99
CA TRP A 293 -4.45 17.47 -38.62
C TRP A 293 -5.59 16.71 -37.91
N ILE A 294 -6.68 16.39 -38.61
CA ILE A 294 -7.80 15.63 -38.05
C ILE A 294 -7.46 14.14 -37.79
N ASP A 295 -6.74 13.47 -38.69
CA ASP A 295 -6.31 12.07 -38.47
C ASP A 295 -5.34 11.98 -37.29
N TRP A 296 -4.45 12.97 -37.16
CA TRP A 296 -3.54 13.06 -36.03
C TRP A 296 -4.26 13.36 -34.72
N ALA A 297 -5.26 14.25 -34.73
CA ALA A 297 -6.16 14.49 -33.60
C ALA A 297 -6.88 13.22 -33.16
N ILE A 298 -7.46 12.46 -34.10
CA ILE A 298 -8.13 11.18 -33.84
C ILE A 298 -7.17 10.18 -33.20
N ALA A 299 -5.94 10.07 -33.72
CA ALA A 299 -4.91 9.20 -33.14
C ALA A 299 -4.48 9.65 -31.73
N GLY A 300 -4.35 10.96 -31.49
CA GLY A 300 -4.07 11.54 -30.17
C GLY A 300 -5.19 11.30 -29.16
N TRP A 301 -6.44 11.61 -29.52
CA TRP A 301 -7.63 11.39 -28.68
C TRP A 301 -7.84 9.92 -28.36
N THR A 302 -7.59 9.02 -29.33
CA THR A 302 -7.67 7.56 -29.13
C THR A 302 -6.67 7.10 -28.07
N ARG A 303 -5.45 7.65 -28.07
CA ARG A 303 -4.43 7.34 -27.05
C ARG A 303 -4.70 8.00 -25.70
N TYR A 304 -5.30 9.19 -25.69
CA TYR A 304 -5.66 9.90 -24.45
C TYR A 304 -6.78 9.19 -23.67
N ASN A 305 -7.82 8.64 -24.35
CA ASN A 305 -8.94 7.94 -23.70
C ASN A 305 -8.89 6.40 -23.79
N GLY A 306 -7.98 5.81 -24.57
CA GLY A 306 -7.92 4.36 -24.79
C GLY A 306 -9.06 3.76 -25.63
N SER A 307 -9.86 4.57 -26.35
CA SER A 307 -10.93 4.07 -27.22
C SER A 307 -11.19 5.00 -28.43
N GLY A 308 -11.35 4.38 -29.61
CA GLY A 308 -11.61 5.07 -30.88
C GLY A 308 -13.02 5.66 -30.98
N ASP A 309 -14.01 5.10 -30.27
CA ASP A 309 -15.39 5.62 -30.27
C ASP A 309 -15.47 7.03 -29.69
N TYR A 310 -14.65 7.34 -28.69
CA TYR A 310 -14.56 8.69 -28.12
C TYR A 310 -13.86 9.66 -29.07
N ALA A 311 -12.80 9.22 -29.76
CA ALA A 311 -12.11 10.04 -30.76
C ALA A 311 -13.04 10.39 -31.93
N ALA A 312 -13.82 9.43 -32.43
CA ALA A 312 -14.81 9.65 -33.49
C ALA A 312 -15.95 10.59 -33.07
N LYS A 313 -16.34 10.59 -31.78
CA LYS A 313 -17.33 11.55 -31.24
C LYS A 313 -16.74 12.95 -31.10
N ARG A 314 -15.49 13.09 -30.64
CA ARG A 314 -14.78 14.37 -30.59
C ARG A 314 -14.59 15.00 -31.97
N ALA A 315 -14.21 14.22 -32.98
CA ALA A 315 -14.11 14.68 -34.37
C ALA A 315 -15.42 15.31 -34.90
N LYS A 316 -16.58 14.89 -34.37
CA LYS A 316 -17.91 15.37 -34.74
C LYS A 316 -18.45 16.48 -33.83
N SER A 317 -17.73 16.86 -32.76
CA SER A 317 -18.12 17.99 -31.90
C SER A 317 -17.84 19.32 -32.60
N ASP A 318 -18.47 20.40 -32.14
CA ASP A 318 -18.31 21.72 -32.78
C ASP A 318 -16.87 22.24 -32.68
N ASP A 319 -16.21 22.02 -31.54
CA ASP A 319 -14.78 22.35 -31.37
C ASP A 319 -13.88 21.39 -32.19
N GLY A 320 -14.29 20.13 -32.42
CA GLY A 320 -13.54 19.15 -33.21
C GLY A 320 -13.61 19.36 -34.73
N LYS A 321 -14.74 19.86 -35.24
CA LYS A 321 -14.91 20.25 -36.66
C LYS A 321 -14.00 21.40 -37.10
N LEU A 322 -13.44 22.15 -36.16
CA LEU A 322 -12.48 23.23 -36.42
C LEU A 322 -11.06 22.69 -36.69
N VAL A 323 -10.78 21.41 -36.39
CA VAL A 323 -9.51 20.78 -36.74
C VAL A 323 -9.47 20.49 -38.24
N SER A 324 -8.40 20.96 -38.89
CA SER A 324 -8.26 20.94 -40.35
C SER A 324 -8.18 19.52 -40.93
N THR A 325 -8.76 19.36 -42.11
CA THR A 325 -8.57 18.17 -42.96
C THR A 325 -7.30 18.22 -43.81
N LYS A 326 -6.54 19.33 -43.77
CA LYS A 326 -5.28 19.49 -44.50
C LYS A 326 -4.14 18.69 -43.84
N ALA A 327 -3.16 18.30 -44.65
CA ALA A 327 -1.90 17.72 -44.18
C ALA A 327 -1.16 18.66 -43.21
N THR A 328 -0.50 18.09 -42.21
CA THR A 328 0.47 18.79 -41.35
C THR A 328 1.66 19.29 -42.17
N PRO A 329 2.26 20.46 -41.87
CA PRO A 329 3.46 20.93 -42.56
C PRO A 329 4.64 19.95 -42.45
N ASN A 330 5.37 19.76 -43.55
CA ASN A 330 6.54 18.84 -43.58
C ASN A 330 7.68 19.29 -42.64
N ASN A 331 7.72 20.57 -42.27
CA ASN A 331 8.69 21.20 -41.38
C ASN A 331 8.12 21.52 -39.98
N LEU A 332 7.08 20.82 -39.55
CA LEU A 332 6.44 21.04 -38.25
C LEU A 332 7.42 20.78 -37.08
N ASP A 333 7.69 21.78 -36.26
CA ASP A 333 8.42 21.59 -35.00
C ASP A 333 7.54 20.88 -33.96
N LEU A 334 7.50 19.55 -34.09
CA LEU A 334 6.78 18.66 -33.19
C LEU A 334 7.24 18.80 -31.74
N LYS A 335 8.51 19.15 -31.48
CA LYS A 335 9.06 19.28 -30.12
C LYS A 335 8.53 20.53 -29.45
N ALA A 336 8.55 21.69 -30.12
CA ALA A 336 7.96 22.91 -29.62
C ALA A 336 6.43 22.77 -29.46
N LEU A 337 5.74 22.27 -30.50
CA LEU A 337 4.28 22.11 -30.51
C LEU A 337 3.76 21.18 -29.41
N THR A 338 4.56 20.19 -28.99
CA THR A 338 4.18 19.24 -27.92
C THR A 338 4.88 19.50 -26.59
N SER A 339 5.64 20.58 -26.43
CA SER A 339 6.36 20.87 -25.18
C SER A 339 5.41 20.96 -23.98
N LYS A 340 5.82 20.43 -22.82
CA LYS A 340 4.96 20.32 -21.64
C LYS A 340 4.72 21.64 -20.93
N LEU A 341 3.53 21.80 -20.38
CA LEU A 341 3.16 22.86 -19.45
C LEU A 341 3.80 22.64 -18.09
N LYS A 342 4.17 23.74 -17.42
CA LYS A 342 4.65 23.75 -16.04
C LYS A 342 3.44 23.66 -15.10
N LEU A 343 3.44 22.65 -14.22
CA LEU A 343 2.44 22.52 -13.15
C LEU A 343 2.67 23.56 -12.04
N ILE A 344 1.62 23.87 -11.29
CA ILE A 344 1.71 24.76 -10.13
C ILE A 344 2.50 24.01 -9.04
N LYS A 345 3.56 24.64 -8.54
CA LYS A 345 4.41 24.02 -7.50
C LYS A 345 3.95 24.54 -6.13
N ALA A 346 3.60 23.62 -5.23
CA ALA A 346 3.38 23.94 -3.83
C ALA A 346 4.58 24.74 -3.27
N PRO A 347 4.35 25.89 -2.61
CA PRO A 347 5.40 26.67 -1.97
C PRO A 347 5.96 25.94 -0.73
N THR A 348 7.13 26.38 -0.26
CA THR A 348 7.76 25.85 0.95
C THR A 348 7.36 26.68 2.16
N TRP A 349 6.90 26.01 3.22
CA TRP A 349 6.38 26.65 4.44
C TRP A 349 7.37 26.66 5.61
N PRO A 350 7.27 27.60 6.56
CA PRO A 350 8.02 27.56 7.81
C PRO A 350 7.61 26.38 8.71
N ALA A 351 8.43 26.04 9.71
CA ALA A 351 8.09 25.00 10.71
C ALA A 351 6.88 25.42 11.58
N TRP A 352 6.16 24.44 12.14
CA TRP A 352 4.92 24.68 12.90
C TRP A 352 5.09 24.27 14.37
N PRO A 353 4.56 25.03 15.36
CA PRO A 353 4.74 24.70 16.76
C PRO A 353 4.25 23.34 17.21
N ALA A 354 3.31 22.66 16.56
CA ALA A 354 2.99 21.27 16.96
C ALA A 354 4.23 20.37 16.87
N ASP A 355 5.11 20.64 15.91
CA ASP A 355 6.40 19.97 15.71
C ASP A 355 7.35 20.19 16.93
N THR A 356 7.05 21.15 17.83
CA THR A 356 7.78 21.44 19.10
C THR A 356 6.93 21.34 20.38
N LEU A 357 5.60 21.35 20.29
CA LEU A 357 4.64 21.22 21.41
C LEU A 357 4.75 19.85 22.06
N PHE A 358 5.04 18.84 21.23
CA PHE A 358 5.39 17.48 21.63
C PHE A 358 6.73 17.36 22.39
N ALA A 359 7.50 18.44 22.54
CA ALA A 359 8.65 18.50 23.45
C ALA A 359 8.30 19.07 24.85
N SER A 360 7.06 19.54 25.06
CA SER A 360 6.62 20.09 26.35
C SER A 360 5.91 19.09 27.27
N THR A 361 5.41 17.97 26.74
CA THR A 361 4.84 16.86 27.54
C THR A 361 5.87 16.21 28.46
N THR A 362 7.16 16.33 28.15
CA THR A 362 8.27 15.88 29.01
C THR A 362 8.27 16.53 30.39
N ALA A 363 7.89 17.82 30.49
CA ALA A 363 7.98 18.58 31.73
C ALA A 363 6.89 18.22 32.78
N VAL A 364 5.78 17.62 32.37
CA VAL A 364 4.76 17.08 33.30
C VAL A 364 5.15 15.67 33.76
N PHE A 365 5.95 14.95 32.96
CA PHE A 365 6.40 13.60 33.28
C PHE A 365 7.51 13.58 34.35
N GLU A 366 8.29 14.66 34.47
CA GLU A 366 9.37 14.78 35.45
C GLU A 366 8.89 14.85 36.92
N SER A 367 7.60 15.07 37.19
CA SER A 367 7.04 15.13 38.55
C SER A 367 6.41 13.83 39.06
N VAL A 368 6.42 12.75 38.27
CA VAL A 368 5.84 11.44 38.65
C VAL A 368 6.97 10.42 38.83
N ALA A 369 6.92 9.66 39.92
CA ALA A 369 8.04 8.82 40.37
C ALA A 369 8.52 7.81 39.31
N GLY A 370 9.83 7.52 39.31
CA GLY A 370 10.54 6.87 38.19
C GLY A 370 10.05 5.50 37.73
N VAL A 371 9.16 4.83 38.46
CA VAL A 371 8.56 3.55 38.05
C VAL A 371 7.49 3.75 36.97
N SER A 372 6.78 4.89 36.95
CA SER A 372 5.82 5.22 35.88
C SER A 372 6.51 5.45 34.52
N ARG A 373 7.80 5.81 34.54
CA ARG A 373 8.62 6.07 33.36
C ARG A 373 9.03 4.80 32.63
N SER A 374 9.53 3.80 33.35
CA SER A 374 9.84 2.48 32.77
C SER A 374 8.62 1.83 32.13
N GLY A 375 7.44 1.98 32.73
CA GLY A 375 6.18 1.51 32.16
C GLY A 375 5.87 2.15 30.80
N VAL A 376 5.96 3.48 30.71
CA VAL A 376 5.71 4.20 29.44
C VAL A 376 6.78 3.90 28.39
N GLU A 377 8.05 3.83 28.76
CA GLU A 377 9.15 3.51 27.83
C GLU A 377 8.99 2.10 27.23
N ALA A 378 8.55 1.11 28.02
CA ALA A 378 8.25 -0.24 27.52
C ALA A 378 7.04 -0.29 26.57
N ILE A 379 5.96 0.46 26.84
CA ILE A 379 4.81 0.58 25.93
C ILE A 379 5.26 1.19 24.60
N VAL A 380 6.10 2.23 24.63
CA VAL A 380 6.67 2.85 23.43
C VAL A 380 7.48 1.83 22.63
N GLU A 381 8.39 1.10 23.27
CA GLU A 381 9.23 0.09 22.60
C GLU A 381 8.39 -1.03 21.98
N ALA A 382 7.43 -1.58 22.73
CA ALA A 382 6.54 -2.65 22.26
C ALA A 382 5.76 -2.26 21.00
N VAL A 383 5.28 -1.01 20.95
CA VAL A 383 4.52 -0.46 19.83
C VAL A 383 5.43 -0.09 18.66
N SER A 384 6.53 0.65 18.89
CA SER A 384 7.45 1.08 17.82
C SER A 384 8.27 -0.07 17.21
N ALA A 385 8.43 -1.20 17.92
CA ALA A 385 8.99 -2.44 17.34
C ALA A 385 8.07 -3.10 16.31
N ARG A 386 6.77 -2.77 16.30
CA ARG A 386 5.73 -3.43 15.49
C ARG A 386 5.05 -2.49 14.49
N VAL A 387 5.03 -1.19 14.78
CA VAL A 387 4.42 -0.17 13.95
C VAL A 387 5.49 0.80 13.45
N THR A 388 5.74 0.80 12.14
CA THR A 388 6.89 1.52 11.54
C THR A 388 6.51 2.78 10.74
N ASP A 389 5.23 3.13 10.69
CA ASP A 389 4.72 4.31 9.99
C ASP A 389 3.63 5.03 10.80
N ARG A 390 3.52 6.33 10.54
CA ARG A 390 2.69 7.26 11.31
C ARG A 390 1.20 6.94 11.21
N ASP A 391 0.73 6.57 10.03
CA ASP A 391 -0.70 6.37 9.78
C ASP A 391 -1.19 5.10 10.48
N THR A 392 -0.42 4.01 10.42
CA THR A 392 -0.70 2.79 11.18
C THR A 392 -0.65 3.03 12.69
N LEU A 393 0.28 3.86 13.20
CA LEU A 393 0.32 4.16 14.65
C LEU A 393 -0.92 4.92 15.11
N LEU A 394 -1.34 5.95 14.37
CA LEU A 394 -2.55 6.71 14.67
C LEU A 394 -3.83 5.86 14.58
N TRP A 395 -3.85 4.85 13.71
CA TRP A 395 -4.96 3.91 13.57
C TRP A 395 -5.07 2.92 14.74
N VAL A 396 -3.95 2.35 15.20
CA VAL A 396 -3.94 1.36 16.29
C VAL A 396 -4.05 2.02 17.67
N TRP A 397 -3.55 3.25 17.86
CA TRP A 397 -3.43 3.84 19.21
C TRP A 397 -4.70 3.85 20.06
N PRO A 398 -5.91 4.17 19.55
CA PRO A 398 -7.14 4.15 20.36
C PRO A 398 -7.46 2.76 20.93
N GLN A 399 -6.98 1.67 20.30
CA GLN A 399 -7.11 0.31 20.82
C GLN A 399 -6.13 0.08 21.96
N ILE A 400 -4.84 0.43 21.77
CA ILE A 400 -3.80 0.36 22.83
C ILE A 400 -4.22 1.17 24.07
N GLU A 401 -4.73 2.40 23.88
CA GLU A 401 -5.21 3.24 24.98
C GLU A 401 -6.40 2.59 25.71
N ALA A 402 -7.36 2.02 24.97
CA ALA A 402 -8.50 1.34 25.56
C ALA A 402 -8.09 0.06 26.32
N GLU A 403 -7.22 -0.76 25.73
CA GLU A 403 -6.67 -1.99 26.33
C GLU A 403 -5.96 -1.66 27.65
N VAL A 404 -5.02 -0.72 27.67
CA VAL A 404 -4.27 -0.36 28.89
C VAL A 404 -5.17 0.28 29.95
N LEU A 405 -6.13 1.15 29.57
CA LEU A 405 -7.04 1.76 30.54
C LEU A 405 -8.02 0.72 31.16
N SER A 406 -8.46 -0.26 30.37
CA SER A 406 -9.42 -1.30 30.79
C SER A 406 -8.77 -2.56 31.37
N PHE A 407 -7.45 -2.73 31.24
CA PHE A 407 -6.74 -3.94 31.62
C PHE A 407 -7.04 -4.41 33.04
N ASP A 408 -7.53 -5.65 33.16
CA ASP A 408 -7.74 -6.35 34.41
C ASP A 408 -7.02 -7.72 34.32
N SER A 409 -6.09 -7.94 35.24
CA SER A 409 -5.25 -9.14 35.33
C SER A 409 -6.06 -10.38 35.68
N HIS A 410 -7.19 -10.23 36.39
CA HIS A 410 -8.11 -11.33 36.69
C HIS A 410 -9.02 -11.71 35.51
N LEU A 411 -9.06 -10.88 34.46
CA LEU A 411 -9.90 -11.09 33.28
C LEU A 411 -9.10 -11.43 32.00
N GLU A 412 -7.77 -11.61 32.11
CA GLU A 412 -6.85 -11.86 30.98
C GLU A 412 -7.11 -10.91 29.79
N THR A 413 -7.29 -9.62 30.08
CA THR A 413 -7.62 -8.62 29.06
C THR A 413 -6.51 -8.60 27.99
N PRO A 414 -6.80 -8.87 26.70
CA PRO A 414 -5.77 -8.95 25.68
C PRO A 414 -5.11 -7.59 25.49
N LEU A 415 -3.79 -7.54 25.65
CA LEU A 415 -2.94 -6.38 25.41
C LEU A 415 -2.29 -6.45 24.02
N PHE A 416 -2.02 -5.29 23.44
CA PHE A 416 -1.25 -5.16 22.22
C PHE A 416 0.07 -5.96 22.30
N PRO A 417 0.40 -6.79 21.29
CA PRO A 417 1.50 -7.75 21.40
C PRO A 417 2.83 -7.13 21.84
N GLY A 418 3.39 -7.64 22.93
CA GLY A 418 4.66 -7.18 23.50
C GLY A 418 4.53 -6.10 24.58
N ILE A 419 3.34 -5.56 24.85
CA ILE A 419 3.07 -4.89 26.12
C ILE A 419 2.92 -5.97 27.20
N ASP A 420 3.66 -5.84 28.29
CA ASP A 420 3.63 -6.81 29.39
C ASP A 420 2.45 -6.53 30.35
N ALA A 421 1.82 -7.61 30.83
CA ALA A 421 0.67 -7.56 31.72
C ALA A 421 1.01 -7.04 33.13
N GLU A 422 2.13 -7.48 33.69
CA GLU A 422 2.61 -7.09 35.03
C GLU A 422 2.96 -5.60 35.04
N LEU A 423 3.54 -5.12 33.93
CA LEU A 423 3.88 -3.71 33.71
C LEU A 423 2.64 -2.79 33.60
N VAL A 424 1.55 -3.26 32.98
CA VAL A 424 0.30 -2.49 32.91
C VAL A 424 -0.41 -2.48 34.26
N GLU A 425 -0.37 -3.59 35.01
CA GLU A 425 -0.91 -3.67 36.36
C GLU A 425 -0.18 -2.71 37.33
N ASP A 426 1.16 -2.68 37.26
CA ASP A 426 1.98 -1.76 38.05
C ASP A 426 1.67 -0.29 37.74
N LEU A 427 1.63 0.10 36.46
CA LEU A 427 1.21 1.45 36.03
C LEU A 427 -0.18 1.85 36.55
N ARG A 428 -1.15 0.93 36.52
CA ARG A 428 -2.52 1.18 37.01
C ARG A 428 -2.61 1.27 38.53
N SER A 429 -1.69 0.61 39.25
CA SER A 429 -1.63 0.67 40.72
C SER A 429 -1.06 1.99 41.25
N GLN A 430 -0.17 2.63 40.48
CA GLN A 430 0.57 3.83 40.89
C GLN A 430 -0.04 5.14 40.38
N LEU A 431 -0.77 5.11 39.28
CA LEU A 431 -1.31 6.31 38.62
C LEU A 431 -2.83 6.39 38.77
N SER A 432 -3.36 7.58 39.08
CA SER A 432 -4.79 7.82 38.87
C SER A 432 -5.13 7.70 37.39
N ARG A 433 -6.40 7.44 37.07
CA ARG A 433 -6.86 7.28 35.68
C ARG A 433 -6.50 8.48 34.78
N ALA A 434 -6.48 9.70 35.33
CA ALA A 434 -6.11 10.91 34.59
C ALA A 434 -4.59 10.99 34.31
N GLU A 435 -3.77 10.57 35.27
CA GLU A 435 -2.31 10.47 35.12
C GLU A 435 -1.94 9.36 34.14
N LEU A 436 -2.59 8.19 34.23
CA LEU A 436 -2.40 7.08 33.28
C LEU A 436 -2.79 7.46 31.85
N GLN A 437 -3.91 8.18 31.66
CA GLN A 437 -4.28 8.67 30.34
C GLN A 437 -3.28 9.72 29.80
N SER A 438 -2.75 10.58 30.68
CA SER A 438 -1.68 11.52 30.33
C SER A 438 -0.37 10.79 29.96
N ALA A 439 -0.07 9.69 30.65
CA ALA A 439 1.08 8.84 30.41
C ALA A 439 0.98 8.09 29.07
N LEU A 440 -0.19 7.56 28.73
CA LEU A 440 -0.48 6.97 27.41
C LEU A 440 -0.42 8.03 26.30
N GLN A 441 -0.89 9.24 26.53
CA GLN A 441 -0.75 10.33 25.56
C GLN A 441 0.74 10.71 25.36
N HIS A 442 1.57 10.63 26.40
CA HIS A 442 3.02 10.76 26.26
C HIS A 442 3.64 9.59 25.46
N ALA A 443 3.19 8.35 25.71
CA ALA A 443 3.64 7.17 24.97
C ALA A 443 3.34 7.29 23.45
N LEU A 444 2.12 7.70 23.06
CA LEU A 444 1.77 7.94 21.64
C LEU A 444 2.74 8.93 21.01
N VAL A 445 2.98 10.05 21.69
CA VAL A 445 3.84 11.13 21.18
C VAL A 445 5.28 10.65 21.03
N THR A 446 5.80 9.89 22.00
CA THR A 446 7.14 9.34 21.94
C THR A 446 7.28 8.29 20.84
N ALA A 447 6.28 7.42 20.66
CA ALA A 447 6.25 6.44 19.56
C ALA A 447 6.13 7.12 18.18
N LEU A 448 5.29 8.15 18.02
CA LEU A 448 5.21 8.98 16.82
C LEU A 448 6.55 9.65 16.54
N GLN A 449 7.19 10.24 17.55
CA GLN A 449 8.52 10.81 17.42
C GLN A 449 9.57 9.76 17.09
N GLN A 450 9.51 8.52 17.61
CA GLN A 450 10.45 7.47 17.23
C GLN A 450 10.24 7.04 15.77
N ILE A 451 9.01 6.91 15.30
CA ILE A 451 8.69 6.63 13.89
C ILE A 451 9.13 7.79 12.98
N GLU A 452 8.84 9.03 13.35
CA GLU A 452 9.21 10.22 12.59
C GLU A 452 10.71 10.46 12.62
N ARG A 453 11.38 10.24 13.75
CA ARG A 453 12.85 10.20 13.83
C ARG A 453 13.36 9.07 12.94
N SER A 454 12.76 7.88 12.91
CA SER A 454 13.20 6.80 12.01
C SER A 454 13.03 7.16 10.53
N ALA A 455 11.92 7.81 10.17
CA ALA A 455 11.64 8.29 8.81
C ALA A 455 12.51 9.49 8.39
N SER A 456 12.80 10.41 9.31
CA SER A 456 13.59 11.63 9.07
C SER A 456 15.10 11.42 9.26
N ARG A 457 15.54 10.47 10.09
CA ARG A 457 16.92 9.95 10.12
C ARG A 457 17.22 9.08 8.89
N GLY A 458 16.18 8.54 8.24
CA GLY A 458 16.21 8.11 6.83
C GLY A 458 16.41 9.25 5.82
N ARG A 459 16.48 10.51 6.26
CA ARG A 459 16.84 11.71 5.47
C ARG A 459 18.01 12.54 6.02
N MET A 460 18.36 12.45 7.32
CA MET A 460 19.70 12.75 7.88
C MET A 460 19.79 12.33 9.37
N SER A 461 20.61 11.31 9.67
CA SER A 461 21.32 10.93 10.93
C SER A 461 20.67 11.08 12.33
N GLY A 462 20.91 10.12 13.23
CA GLY A 462 20.48 10.21 14.64
C GLY A 462 21.27 9.38 15.67
N PRO A 463 21.24 9.73 16.98
CA PRO A 463 21.71 8.92 18.13
C PRO A 463 20.55 8.55 19.12
N THR A 464 20.71 7.91 20.29
CA THR A 464 21.47 6.72 20.80
C THR A 464 20.93 6.40 22.21
N LEU A 465 21.11 5.16 22.72
CA LEU A 465 21.19 4.75 24.16
C LEU A 465 21.65 3.27 24.16
N GLU A 466 22.95 2.97 24.28
CA GLU A 466 23.74 2.81 25.52
C GLU A 466 23.51 1.44 26.20
N SER A 467 24.52 0.64 26.57
CA SER A 467 25.98 0.83 26.68
C SER A 467 26.70 -0.41 26.13
N THR A 468 27.82 -0.36 25.38
CA THR A 468 29.11 0.26 25.67
C THR A 468 29.93 0.36 24.36
N MET A 469 30.36 1.55 23.94
CA MET A 469 31.46 1.87 22.98
C MET A 469 31.23 3.27 22.39
N GLU A 470 31.87 4.30 22.96
CA GLU A 470 31.75 5.68 22.47
C GLU A 470 32.71 6.02 21.30
N LEU A 471 32.44 7.16 20.64
CA LEU A 471 33.36 7.96 19.80
C LEU A 471 33.60 7.63 18.30
N SER A 472 32.85 6.76 17.60
CA SER A 472 33.16 6.45 16.17
C SER A 472 32.13 6.79 15.06
N ASP A 473 30.82 6.87 15.32
CA ASP A 473 29.82 6.73 14.24
C ASP A 473 29.46 7.97 13.40
N ALA A 474 29.85 9.19 13.80
CA ALA A 474 29.53 10.39 13.00
C ALA A 474 30.14 10.33 11.58
N ALA A 475 31.32 9.70 11.44
CA ALA A 475 31.99 9.51 10.15
C ALA A 475 31.33 8.43 9.27
N ALA A 476 30.66 7.43 9.86
CA ALA A 476 30.13 6.26 9.15
C ALA A 476 28.87 6.58 8.33
N SER A 477 28.05 7.55 8.75
CA SER A 477 26.83 7.93 8.02
C SER A 477 27.15 8.66 6.69
N GLY A 478 28.15 9.53 6.70
CA GLY A 478 28.69 10.18 5.50
C GLY A 478 29.37 9.18 4.56
N SER A 479 30.10 8.20 5.12
CA SER A 479 30.74 7.16 4.31
C SER A 479 29.70 6.31 3.59
N ALA A 480 28.65 5.84 4.28
CA ALA A 480 27.60 5.02 3.69
C ALA A 480 26.86 5.71 2.52
N GLN A 481 26.62 7.02 2.62
CA GLN A 481 26.00 7.79 1.52
C GLN A 481 26.95 7.96 0.32
N ALA A 482 28.25 8.14 0.56
CA ALA A 482 29.27 8.19 -0.49
C ALA A 482 29.44 6.82 -1.17
N GLU A 483 29.49 5.74 -0.38
CA GLU A 483 29.51 4.35 -0.80
C GLU A 483 28.30 4.01 -1.70
N TRP A 484 27.08 4.34 -1.27
CA TRP A 484 25.87 4.18 -2.08
C TRP A 484 25.97 4.89 -3.42
N ASN A 485 26.53 6.11 -3.46
CA ASN A 485 26.70 6.86 -4.71
C ASN A 485 27.75 6.22 -5.66
N LYS A 486 28.72 5.46 -5.12
CA LYS A 486 29.66 4.64 -5.90
C LYS A 486 29.05 3.33 -6.43
N LEU A 487 27.90 2.89 -5.93
CA LEU A 487 27.17 1.76 -6.49
C LEU A 487 26.58 2.10 -7.87
N SER A 488 26.61 1.12 -8.78
CA SER A 488 26.05 1.26 -10.12
C SER A 488 24.54 1.53 -10.07
N ILE A 489 24.01 2.16 -11.12
CA ILE A 489 22.56 2.44 -11.23
C ILE A 489 21.74 1.14 -11.15
N PHE A 490 22.28 0.03 -11.70
CA PHE A 490 21.64 -1.27 -11.60
C PHE A 490 21.55 -1.75 -10.14
N VAL A 491 22.65 -1.71 -9.39
CA VAL A 491 22.66 -2.14 -7.98
C VAL A 491 21.73 -1.28 -7.13
N ARG A 492 21.80 0.05 -7.27
CA ARG A 492 20.93 0.98 -6.53
C ARG A 492 19.44 0.78 -6.81
N LYS A 493 19.06 0.45 -8.05
CA LYS A 493 17.66 0.17 -8.42
C LYS A 493 17.13 -1.16 -7.87
N ASN A 494 18.01 -2.12 -7.61
CA ASN A 494 17.64 -3.47 -7.17
C ASN A 494 17.90 -3.74 -5.68
N ILE A 495 18.35 -2.75 -4.90
CA ILE A 495 18.31 -2.81 -3.43
C ILE A 495 16.91 -2.41 -2.97
N GLY A 496 16.20 -3.34 -2.35
CA GLY A 496 14.82 -3.14 -1.90
C GLY A 496 14.72 -2.03 -0.84
N ARG A 497 13.80 -1.07 -1.02
CA ARG A 497 13.70 0.18 -0.22
C ARG A 497 14.86 1.19 -0.46
N GLY A 498 15.65 1.04 -1.52
CA GLY A 498 16.66 2.01 -1.93
C GLY A 498 17.77 2.20 -0.91
N PHE A 499 18.15 3.43 -0.60
CA PHE A 499 19.26 3.73 0.33
C PHE A 499 19.01 3.17 1.75
N ALA A 500 17.78 3.24 2.26
CA ALA A 500 17.44 2.63 3.55
C ALA A 500 17.62 1.10 3.54
N GLY A 501 17.31 0.47 2.40
CA GLY A 501 17.63 -0.93 2.15
C GLY A 501 19.12 -1.21 2.15
N TYR A 502 19.92 -0.32 1.55
CA TYR A 502 21.37 -0.46 1.52
C TYR A 502 21.97 -0.43 2.92
N ILE A 503 21.55 0.51 3.78
CA ILE A 503 21.97 0.53 5.18
C ILE A 503 21.66 -0.82 5.86
N ALA A 504 20.45 -1.35 5.67
CA ALA A 504 20.04 -2.64 6.25
C ALA A 504 20.82 -3.86 5.71
N VAL A 505 21.38 -3.82 4.49
CA VAL A 505 22.21 -4.91 3.93
C VAL A 505 23.70 -4.62 3.97
N ARG A 506 24.15 -3.42 4.34
CA ARG A 506 25.51 -2.90 4.08
C ARG A 506 26.59 -3.84 4.59
N THR A 507 26.58 -4.15 5.88
CA THR A 507 27.59 -5.01 6.52
C THR A 507 27.66 -6.38 5.86
N ASN A 508 26.50 -7.00 5.60
CA ASN A 508 26.42 -8.30 4.93
C ASN A 508 26.92 -8.24 3.49
N LEU A 509 26.59 -7.17 2.74
CA LEU A 509 27.01 -6.99 1.36
C LEU A 509 28.53 -6.76 1.26
N LEU A 510 29.10 -5.85 2.07
CA LEU A 510 30.54 -5.58 2.06
C LEU A 510 31.36 -6.82 2.51
N SER A 511 30.85 -7.58 3.48
CA SER A 511 31.43 -8.84 3.95
C SER A 511 31.39 -9.94 2.88
N GLN A 512 30.25 -10.17 2.24
CA GLN A 512 30.08 -11.18 1.17
C GLN A 512 30.94 -10.90 -0.06
N PHE A 513 31.29 -9.64 -0.33
CA PHE A 513 32.25 -9.26 -1.38
C PHE A 513 33.70 -9.12 -0.89
N GLY A 514 34.01 -9.73 0.26
CA GLY A 514 35.38 -10.04 0.70
C GLY A 514 36.24 -8.85 1.08
N ALA A 515 35.64 -7.72 1.44
CA ALA A 515 36.33 -6.52 1.89
C ALA A 515 35.46 -5.70 2.88
N PRO A 516 35.03 -6.28 4.03
CA PRO A 516 34.17 -5.59 5.00
C PRO A 516 34.79 -4.30 5.54
N ASN A 517 36.12 -4.25 5.64
CA ASN A 517 36.88 -3.12 6.17
C ASN A 517 37.44 -2.18 5.06
N ASP A 518 37.14 -2.46 3.78
CA ASP A 518 37.54 -1.64 2.62
C ASP A 518 36.32 -1.51 1.68
N PRO A 519 35.38 -0.59 2.00
CA PRO A 519 34.14 -0.46 1.26
C PRO A 519 34.36 -0.16 -0.22
N ASP A 520 35.40 0.58 -0.59
CA ASP A 520 35.68 0.93 -1.98
C ASP A 520 36.12 -0.30 -2.81
N LYS A 521 36.91 -1.20 -2.23
CA LYS A 521 37.25 -2.49 -2.85
C LYS A 521 36.06 -3.43 -2.91
N ALA A 522 35.24 -3.49 -1.86
CA ALA A 522 33.98 -4.24 -1.89
C ALA A 522 33.04 -3.70 -2.97
N ILE A 523 32.87 -2.38 -3.09
CA ILE A 523 31.99 -1.73 -4.08
C ILE A 523 32.46 -1.98 -5.52
N ARG A 524 33.77 -1.98 -5.79
CA ARG A 524 34.29 -2.37 -7.11
C ARG A 524 33.90 -3.81 -7.45
N ARG A 525 34.01 -4.75 -6.50
CA ARG A 525 33.61 -6.17 -6.67
C ARG A 525 32.10 -6.33 -6.82
N ILE A 526 31.30 -5.67 -5.98
CA ILE A 526 29.84 -5.57 -6.07
C ILE A 526 29.44 -5.10 -7.47
N ASN A 527 29.98 -3.98 -7.94
CA ASN A 527 29.64 -3.43 -9.27
C ASN A 527 30.06 -4.35 -10.42
N ALA A 528 31.24 -5.00 -10.33
CA ALA A 528 31.69 -5.96 -11.33
C ALA A 528 30.77 -7.20 -11.37
N TYR A 529 30.49 -7.79 -10.20
CA TYR A 529 29.61 -8.94 -10.04
C TYR A 529 28.20 -8.66 -10.58
N TYR A 530 27.57 -7.56 -10.14
CA TYR A 530 26.22 -7.23 -10.60
C TYR A 530 26.17 -6.77 -12.07
N GLY A 531 27.29 -6.29 -12.62
CA GLY A 531 27.44 -5.98 -14.03
C GLY A 531 27.43 -7.20 -14.95
N GLN A 532 27.68 -8.41 -14.43
CA GLN A 532 27.65 -9.66 -15.19
C GLN A 532 26.26 -10.33 -15.23
N LEU A 533 25.29 -9.84 -14.46
CA LEU A 533 23.95 -10.43 -14.45
C LEU A 533 23.24 -10.20 -15.79
N THR A 534 22.55 -11.23 -16.26
CA THR A 534 21.90 -11.27 -17.57
C THR A 534 20.41 -11.57 -17.42
N GLY A 535 19.64 -11.29 -18.47
CA GLY A 535 18.26 -11.74 -18.55
C GLY A 535 18.20 -13.28 -18.64
N ALA A 536 17.34 -13.89 -17.82
CA ALA A 536 17.23 -15.34 -17.71
C ALA A 536 16.87 -16.07 -19.01
N ALA A 537 16.22 -15.41 -19.99
CA ALA A 537 15.77 -16.02 -21.26
C ALA A 537 14.87 -17.28 -21.11
N PHE A 538 14.33 -17.47 -19.90
CA PHE A 538 13.48 -18.57 -19.46
C PHE A 538 12.20 -17.98 -18.85
N PRO A 539 10.99 -18.56 -19.06
CA PRO A 539 10.69 -19.60 -20.04
C PRO A 539 10.89 -19.13 -21.50
N LYS A 540 10.77 -17.82 -21.74
CA LYS A 540 10.74 -17.21 -23.07
C LYS A 540 12.07 -16.47 -23.34
N PRO A 541 12.58 -16.45 -24.58
CA PRO A 541 13.88 -15.84 -24.90
C PRO A 541 14.02 -14.37 -24.49
N ASN A 542 12.91 -13.65 -24.39
CA ASN A 542 12.85 -12.23 -24.00
C ASN A 542 12.63 -11.99 -22.49
N THR A 543 12.66 -13.02 -21.63
CA THR A 543 12.55 -12.81 -20.17
C THR A 543 13.80 -12.09 -19.65
N SER A 544 13.60 -10.88 -19.12
CA SER A 544 14.64 -9.98 -18.62
C SER A 544 14.92 -10.07 -17.11
N ALA A 545 14.35 -11.05 -16.41
CA ALA A 545 14.62 -11.28 -14.98
C ALA A 545 16.14 -11.45 -14.75
N PRO A 546 16.79 -10.62 -13.92
CA PRO A 546 18.25 -10.69 -13.74
C PRO A 546 18.68 -11.94 -12.99
N VAL A 547 19.59 -12.71 -13.58
CA VAL A 547 20.18 -13.92 -13.00
C VAL A 547 21.68 -13.99 -13.31
N HIS A 548 22.42 -14.81 -12.56
CA HIS A 548 23.81 -15.12 -12.88
C HIS A 548 23.89 -15.97 -14.17
N PRO A 549 24.91 -15.79 -15.03
CA PRO A 549 25.12 -16.63 -16.21
C PRO A 549 25.05 -18.14 -15.94
N ASP A 550 25.57 -18.62 -14.80
CA ASP A 550 25.51 -20.04 -14.43
C ASP A 550 24.09 -20.52 -14.16
N LEU A 551 23.26 -19.71 -13.45
CA LEU A 551 21.84 -20.03 -13.27
C LEU A 551 21.11 -20.01 -14.62
N LYS A 552 21.44 -19.06 -15.50
CA LYS A 552 20.89 -19.05 -16.88
C LYS A 552 21.25 -20.35 -17.62
N ALA A 553 22.50 -20.78 -17.57
CA ALA A 553 22.96 -22.02 -18.21
C ALA A 553 22.26 -23.26 -17.62
N ARG A 554 21.99 -23.30 -16.32
CA ARG A 554 21.14 -24.33 -15.71
C ARG A 554 19.70 -24.27 -16.24
N LEU A 555 19.05 -23.11 -16.23
CA LEU A 555 17.69 -22.93 -16.77
C LEU A 555 17.56 -23.32 -18.25
N ASP A 556 18.57 -23.01 -19.07
CA ASP A 556 18.64 -23.43 -20.48
C ASP A 556 18.68 -24.97 -20.61
N LYS A 557 19.49 -25.67 -19.78
CA LYS A 557 19.52 -27.14 -19.74
C LYS A 557 18.19 -27.74 -19.28
N GLY A 558 17.58 -27.20 -18.23
CA GLY A 558 16.26 -27.64 -17.76
C GLY A 558 15.18 -27.49 -18.83
N LYS A 559 15.20 -26.38 -19.58
CA LYS A 559 14.32 -26.15 -20.74
C LYS A 559 14.57 -27.15 -21.88
N ALA A 560 15.83 -27.45 -22.19
CA ALA A 560 16.19 -28.43 -23.20
C ALA A 560 15.75 -29.85 -22.82
N LEU A 561 15.95 -30.26 -21.56
CA LEU A 561 15.49 -31.55 -21.06
C LEU A 561 13.95 -31.64 -21.04
N ALA A 562 13.26 -30.58 -20.61
CA ALA A 562 11.80 -30.53 -20.68
C ALA A 562 11.31 -30.72 -22.12
N ALA A 563 11.95 -30.10 -23.11
CA ALA A 563 11.63 -30.32 -24.52
C ALA A 563 11.88 -31.78 -24.96
N ALA A 564 13.02 -32.36 -24.60
CA ALA A 564 13.37 -33.75 -24.91
C ALA A 564 12.42 -34.78 -24.26
N LYS A 565 11.82 -34.44 -23.11
CA LYS A 565 10.80 -35.23 -22.41
C LYS A 565 9.36 -34.86 -22.82
N ASN A 566 9.17 -34.16 -23.95
CA ASN A 566 7.88 -33.70 -24.49
C ASN A 566 7.07 -32.74 -23.60
N ALA A 567 7.72 -32.12 -22.61
CA ALA A 567 7.13 -31.19 -21.64
C ALA A 567 7.26 -29.70 -22.05
N SER A 568 7.47 -29.39 -23.33
CA SER A 568 7.56 -28.00 -23.83
C SER A 568 6.33 -27.14 -23.46
N ALA A 569 5.14 -27.74 -23.39
CA ALA A 569 3.92 -27.06 -22.97
C ALA A 569 3.97 -26.60 -21.51
N ALA A 570 4.62 -27.37 -20.63
CA ALA A 570 4.80 -27.03 -19.21
C ALA A 570 5.78 -25.86 -19.01
N VAL A 571 6.79 -25.70 -19.88
CA VAL A 571 7.64 -24.50 -19.89
C VAL A 571 6.86 -23.31 -20.46
N ALA A 572 6.04 -23.51 -21.49
CA ALA A 572 5.25 -22.46 -22.12
C ALA A 572 4.12 -21.90 -21.23
N SER A 573 3.58 -22.72 -20.31
CA SER A 573 2.55 -22.29 -19.35
C SER A 573 3.07 -21.39 -18.23
N ILE A 574 4.40 -21.29 -18.04
CA ILE A 574 4.98 -20.36 -17.06
C ILE A 574 4.63 -18.93 -17.48
N GLY A 575 3.96 -18.22 -16.58
CA GLY A 575 3.54 -16.84 -16.80
C GLY A 575 4.73 -15.88 -16.67
N LYS A 576 5.45 -15.99 -15.55
CA LYS A 576 6.55 -15.10 -15.16
C LYS A 576 7.58 -15.80 -14.27
N ILE A 577 8.81 -15.29 -14.27
CA ILE A 577 9.85 -15.63 -13.28
C ILE A 577 10.47 -14.36 -12.72
N GLY A 578 10.99 -14.41 -11.50
CA GLY A 578 11.50 -13.23 -10.81
C GLY A 578 12.14 -13.56 -9.47
N GLY A 579 12.09 -12.60 -8.55
CA GLY A 579 12.62 -12.71 -7.19
C GLY A 579 13.90 -11.92 -6.94
N PHE A 580 14.69 -11.61 -7.99
CA PHE A 580 15.92 -10.82 -7.89
C PHE A 580 15.69 -9.48 -7.18
N ASN A 581 16.33 -9.35 -6.02
CA ASN A 581 16.28 -8.19 -5.14
C ASN A 581 17.42 -8.33 -4.13
N ILE A 582 18.18 -7.26 -3.91
CA ILE A 582 19.27 -7.22 -2.94
C ILE A 582 18.65 -6.86 -1.58
N ARG A 583 18.48 -7.88 -0.72
CA ARG A 583 17.70 -7.86 0.52
C ARG A 583 18.20 -8.89 1.53
N PRO A 584 17.90 -8.74 2.83
CA PRO A 584 18.05 -9.81 3.81
C PRO A 584 17.23 -11.05 3.39
N ASN A 585 17.66 -12.24 3.82
CA ASN A 585 16.92 -13.47 3.62
C ASN A 585 15.68 -13.48 4.53
N ALA A 586 14.51 -13.82 3.97
CA ALA A 586 13.24 -13.82 4.70
C ALA A 586 13.20 -14.85 5.86
N ASN A 587 14.02 -15.91 5.77
CA ASN A 587 14.09 -16.97 6.77
C ASN A 587 15.24 -16.76 7.77
N ASP A 588 16.19 -15.89 7.44
CA ASP A 588 17.38 -15.59 8.26
C ASP A 588 17.92 -14.20 7.91
N GLY A 589 17.46 -13.17 8.62
CA GLY A 589 17.83 -11.78 8.37
C GLY A 589 19.33 -11.48 8.53
N SER A 590 20.11 -12.37 9.17
CA SER A 590 21.56 -12.24 9.28
C SER A 590 22.30 -12.49 7.95
N LYS A 591 21.62 -13.07 6.95
CA LYS A 591 22.18 -13.41 5.64
C LYS A 591 21.48 -12.64 4.52
N LEU A 592 22.15 -12.52 3.36
CA LEU A 592 21.49 -12.10 2.13
C LEU A 592 20.71 -13.27 1.52
N SER A 593 19.63 -12.95 0.80
CA SER A 593 18.90 -13.97 0.03
C SER A 593 19.73 -14.44 -1.18
N PHE A 594 19.59 -15.69 -1.63
CA PHE A 594 20.21 -16.13 -2.89
C PHE A 594 19.64 -15.40 -4.12
N HIS A 595 18.42 -14.86 -4.01
CA HIS A 595 17.89 -13.87 -4.93
C HIS A 595 18.74 -12.61 -5.05
N SER A 596 19.44 -12.22 -3.98
CA SER A 596 20.32 -11.05 -3.99
C SER A 596 21.56 -11.25 -4.83
N PHE A 597 21.91 -12.48 -5.21
CA PHE A 597 23.05 -12.77 -6.09
C PHE A 597 22.62 -13.19 -7.51
N GLY A 598 21.32 -13.34 -7.77
CA GLY A 598 20.83 -13.95 -9.01
C GLY A 598 21.10 -15.46 -9.09
N TRP A 599 21.24 -16.13 -7.94
CA TRP A 599 21.44 -17.58 -7.82
C TRP A 599 20.13 -18.36 -7.61
N ALA A 600 19.02 -17.64 -7.49
CA ALA A 600 17.69 -18.21 -7.36
C ALA A 600 16.68 -17.52 -8.28
N VAL A 601 15.60 -18.23 -8.59
CA VAL A 601 14.39 -17.71 -9.26
C VAL A 601 13.14 -18.24 -8.59
N ASP A 602 12.13 -17.38 -8.45
CA ASP A 602 10.77 -17.76 -8.10
C ASP A 602 9.92 -17.80 -9.38
N ILE A 603 9.26 -18.92 -9.65
CA ILE A 603 8.43 -19.13 -10.85
C ILE A 603 6.95 -18.92 -10.50
N ASP A 604 6.25 -18.01 -11.20
CA ASP A 604 4.84 -17.69 -10.95
C ASP A 604 4.47 -17.42 -9.46
N TRP A 605 5.38 -16.73 -8.75
CA TRP A 605 5.38 -16.50 -7.30
C TRP A 605 4.07 -15.96 -6.69
N ASP A 606 3.23 -15.28 -7.47
CA ASP A 606 1.91 -14.78 -7.05
C ASP A 606 0.98 -15.90 -6.56
N PHE A 607 1.16 -17.12 -7.08
CA PHE A 607 0.29 -18.26 -6.79
C PHE A 607 0.81 -19.16 -5.66
N ASN A 608 1.99 -18.86 -5.10
CA ASN A 608 2.60 -19.65 -4.04
C ASN A 608 3.86 -18.99 -3.43
N PRO A 609 3.73 -18.13 -2.41
CA PRO A 609 4.86 -17.47 -1.77
C PRO A 609 5.27 -18.15 -0.46
N ASN A 610 6.44 -17.74 0.03
CA ASN A 610 7.05 -18.23 1.27
C ASN A 610 6.11 -18.10 2.48
N ILE A 611 5.76 -19.25 3.08
CA ILE A 611 4.97 -19.37 4.31
C ILE A 611 5.69 -20.28 5.31
N LYS A 612 5.66 -19.91 6.59
CA LYS A 612 6.26 -20.71 7.67
C LYS A 612 5.51 -22.04 7.90
N ARG A 613 6.23 -23.06 8.39
CA ARG A 613 5.74 -24.45 8.55
C ARG A 613 4.61 -24.59 9.57
N ASP A 614 4.62 -23.79 10.62
CA ASP A 614 3.59 -23.69 11.65
C ASP A 614 2.26 -23.14 11.09
N ALA A 615 2.33 -22.20 10.14
CA ALA A 615 1.18 -21.66 9.42
C ALA A 615 0.67 -22.56 8.28
N LEU A 616 1.26 -23.76 8.07
CA LEU A 616 0.77 -24.73 7.08
C LEU A 616 -0.27 -25.68 7.68
N PRO A 617 -1.38 -25.97 6.97
CA PRO A 617 -2.38 -26.95 7.38
C PRO A 617 -1.90 -28.40 7.15
N LEU A 618 -0.71 -28.77 7.63
CA LEU A 618 -0.03 -30.04 7.32
C LEU A 618 -0.86 -31.28 7.66
N GLY A 619 -1.51 -31.28 8.83
CA GLY A 619 -2.39 -32.38 9.24
C GLY A 619 -3.56 -32.57 8.27
N LEU A 620 -4.16 -31.47 7.81
CA LEU A 620 -5.25 -31.49 6.82
C LEU A 620 -4.75 -31.97 5.46
N ILE A 621 -3.60 -31.49 4.98
CA ILE A 621 -3.02 -31.91 3.70
C ILE A 621 -2.75 -33.42 3.73
N LYS A 622 -2.10 -33.93 4.79
CA LYS A 622 -1.81 -35.36 4.94
C LYS A 622 -3.07 -36.22 5.06
N ALA A 623 -4.10 -35.76 5.77
CA ALA A 623 -5.37 -36.49 5.87
C ALA A 623 -6.16 -36.52 4.55
N ILE A 624 -6.26 -35.38 3.86
CA ILE A 624 -7.04 -35.23 2.62
C ILE A 624 -6.36 -35.88 1.41
N THR A 625 -5.03 -35.85 1.34
CA THR A 625 -4.27 -36.33 0.17
C THR A 625 -3.56 -37.67 0.41
N GLY A 626 -3.23 -37.99 1.66
CA GLY A 626 -2.32 -39.07 2.04
C GLY A 626 -0.84 -38.68 2.03
N VAL A 627 -0.48 -37.51 1.51
CA VAL A 627 0.91 -37.10 1.27
C VAL A 627 1.43 -36.19 2.38
N ASP A 628 2.60 -36.51 2.90
CA ASP A 628 3.33 -35.64 3.83
C ASP A 628 4.19 -34.66 3.05
N LEU A 629 3.93 -33.35 3.20
CA LEU A 629 4.66 -32.32 2.48
C LEU A 629 6.15 -32.27 2.82
N TYR A 630 6.57 -32.76 4.00
CA TYR A 630 7.97 -32.87 4.40
C TYR A 630 8.50 -34.31 4.25
N GLY A 631 7.74 -35.18 3.57
CA GLY A 631 8.00 -36.61 3.42
C GLY A 631 9.01 -37.00 2.33
N PRO A 632 9.02 -38.29 1.93
CA PRO A 632 9.96 -38.84 0.96
C PRO A 632 9.92 -38.16 -0.40
N GLU A 633 8.74 -37.77 -0.90
CA GLU A 633 8.57 -37.17 -2.23
C GLU A 633 9.23 -35.78 -2.29
N SER A 634 8.96 -34.95 -1.30
CA SER A 634 9.59 -33.64 -1.13
C SER A 634 11.09 -33.76 -0.89
N THR A 635 11.55 -34.83 -0.23
CA THR A 635 12.97 -35.10 -0.03
C THR A 635 13.67 -35.55 -1.30
N SER A 636 13.02 -36.41 -2.11
CA SER A 636 13.50 -36.84 -3.42
C SER A 636 13.73 -35.65 -4.35
N LEU A 637 12.79 -34.70 -4.42
CA LEU A 637 12.93 -33.52 -5.28
C LEU A 637 14.02 -32.51 -4.83
N ARG A 638 14.51 -32.62 -3.59
CA ARG A 638 15.59 -31.78 -3.05
C ARG A 638 16.99 -32.37 -3.29
N THR A 639 17.07 -33.62 -3.78
CA THR A 639 18.32 -34.34 -4.02
C THR A 639 18.48 -34.61 -5.52
N PRO A 640 19.55 -34.12 -6.18
CA PRO A 640 19.74 -34.31 -7.61
C PRO A 640 19.73 -35.79 -8.01
N ALA A 641 18.87 -36.14 -8.95
CA ALA A 641 18.79 -37.46 -9.55
C ALA A 641 18.40 -37.36 -11.04
N ALA A 642 18.43 -38.49 -11.75
CA ALA A 642 17.91 -38.57 -13.11
C ALA A 642 16.41 -38.21 -13.16
N TYR A 643 15.97 -37.61 -14.26
CA TYR A 643 14.62 -37.09 -14.46
C TYR A 643 13.53 -38.13 -14.14
N ASP A 644 13.68 -39.34 -14.67
CA ASP A 644 12.69 -40.41 -14.52
C ASP A 644 12.58 -40.94 -13.07
N LYS A 645 13.58 -40.65 -12.20
CA LYS A 645 13.51 -40.92 -10.75
C LYS A 645 12.81 -39.81 -9.98
N MET A 646 12.83 -38.57 -10.49
CA MET A 646 12.25 -37.40 -9.82
C MET A 646 10.79 -37.17 -10.23
N LEU A 647 10.44 -37.46 -11.49
CA LEU A 647 9.09 -37.27 -12.02
C LEU A 647 7.98 -37.95 -11.17
N PRO A 648 8.12 -39.20 -10.68
CA PRO A 648 7.08 -39.81 -9.83
C PRO A 648 6.82 -39.03 -8.54
N ALA A 649 7.87 -38.49 -7.89
CA ALA A 649 7.72 -37.68 -6.68
C ALA A 649 7.02 -36.34 -6.97
N ALA A 650 7.38 -35.69 -8.10
CA ALA A 650 6.68 -34.49 -8.57
C ALA A 650 5.21 -34.76 -8.90
N GLN A 651 4.90 -35.90 -9.54
CA GLN A 651 3.53 -36.30 -9.86
C GLN A 651 2.68 -36.55 -8.60
N VAL A 652 3.23 -37.20 -7.57
CA VAL A 652 2.54 -37.39 -6.27
C VAL A 652 2.23 -36.06 -5.61
N LEU A 653 3.19 -35.13 -5.53
CA LEU A 653 2.97 -33.80 -4.95
C LEU A 653 2.01 -32.94 -5.79
N SER A 654 2.09 -33.00 -7.12
CA SER A 654 1.17 -32.32 -8.02
C SER A 654 -0.26 -32.88 -7.90
N LYS A 655 -0.43 -34.20 -7.74
CA LYS A 655 -1.73 -34.80 -7.49
C LYS A 655 -2.29 -34.37 -6.14
N ALA A 656 -1.48 -34.44 -5.08
CA ALA A 656 -1.86 -33.98 -3.75
C ALA A 656 -2.31 -32.51 -3.76
N ASN A 657 -1.62 -31.65 -4.52
CA ASN A 657 -2.03 -30.25 -4.71
C ASN A 657 -3.41 -30.12 -5.37
N THR A 658 -3.64 -30.85 -6.46
CA THR A 658 -4.93 -30.86 -7.17
C THR A 658 -6.06 -31.39 -6.28
N ASP A 659 -5.84 -32.51 -5.58
CA ASP A 659 -6.80 -33.11 -4.66
C ASP A 659 -7.14 -32.14 -3.51
N PHE A 660 -6.13 -31.47 -2.92
CA PHE A 660 -6.32 -30.50 -1.84
C PHE A 660 -7.09 -29.26 -2.33
N LYS A 661 -6.74 -28.69 -3.49
CA LYS A 661 -7.49 -27.57 -4.08
C LYS A 661 -8.94 -27.96 -4.39
N ALA A 662 -9.17 -29.15 -4.95
CA ALA A 662 -10.50 -29.66 -5.24
C ALA A 662 -11.36 -29.82 -3.97
N ALA A 663 -10.74 -30.25 -2.86
CA ALA A 663 -11.39 -30.32 -1.55
C ALA A 663 -11.91 -28.95 -1.06
N PHE A 664 -11.22 -27.86 -1.36
CA PHE A 664 -11.61 -26.51 -0.92
C PHE A 664 -12.32 -25.66 -1.99
N ALA A 665 -12.45 -26.16 -3.22
CA ALA A 665 -13.13 -25.46 -4.30
C ALA A 665 -14.67 -25.46 -4.20
N SER A 666 -15.28 -26.41 -3.49
CA SER A 666 -16.75 -26.47 -3.31
C SER A 666 -17.15 -27.28 -2.09
N ALA A 667 -18.38 -27.10 -1.61
CA ALA A 667 -18.94 -27.90 -0.53
C ALA A 667 -19.03 -29.41 -0.87
N SER A 668 -19.23 -29.75 -2.15
CA SER A 668 -19.21 -31.15 -2.62
C SER A 668 -17.79 -31.74 -2.57
N GLY A 669 -16.79 -30.96 -2.99
CA GLY A 669 -15.37 -31.32 -2.88
C GLY A 669 -14.94 -31.52 -1.43
N LEU A 670 -15.34 -30.62 -0.53
CA LEU A 670 -15.05 -30.74 0.90
C LEU A 670 -15.66 -32.03 1.48
N LYS A 671 -16.94 -32.30 1.18
CA LYS A 671 -17.61 -33.52 1.60
C LYS A 671 -16.88 -34.78 1.09
N SER A 672 -16.48 -34.83 -0.17
CA SER A 672 -15.71 -35.97 -0.71
C SER A 672 -14.39 -36.15 0.05
N ALA A 673 -13.64 -35.07 0.24
CA ALA A 673 -12.35 -35.07 0.94
C ALA A 673 -12.46 -35.46 2.42
N MET A 674 -13.57 -35.12 3.08
CA MET A 674 -13.89 -35.60 4.44
C MET A 674 -14.04 -37.12 4.47
N GLY A 675 -14.71 -37.71 3.47
CA GLY A 675 -14.84 -39.16 3.33
C GLY A 675 -13.50 -39.85 3.14
N ASP A 676 -12.66 -39.34 2.24
CA ASP A 676 -11.31 -39.85 2.02
C ASP A 676 -10.41 -39.69 3.25
N ALA A 677 -10.52 -38.56 3.97
CA ALA A 677 -9.80 -38.33 5.22
C ALA A 677 -10.21 -39.33 6.31
N VAL A 678 -11.52 -39.60 6.48
CA VAL A 678 -11.99 -40.64 7.41
C VAL A 678 -11.50 -42.03 6.98
N LYS A 679 -11.52 -42.35 5.68
CA LYS A 679 -11.01 -43.63 5.18
C LYS A 679 -9.52 -43.82 5.51
N ARG A 680 -8.68 -42.80 5.28
CA ARG A 680 -7.24 -42.87 5.59
C ARG A 680 -6.95 -42.87 7.09
N LEU A 681 -7.60 -41.99 7.84
CA LEU A 681 -7.35 -41.86 9.29
C LEU A 681 -7.94 -43.05 10.04
N CYS A 682 -9.24 -43.30 9.89
CA CYS A 682 -9.99 -44.25 10.70
C CYS A 682 -9.89 -45.69 10.19
N GLY A 683 -9.74 -45.90 8.88
CA GLY A 683 -9.74 -47.23 8.24
C GLY A 683 -11.11 -47.73 7.79
N ILE A 684 -12.14 -46.87 7.84
CA ILE A 684 -13.53 -47.20 7.47
C ILE A 684 -13.99 -46.38 6.26
N ALA A 685 -14.77 -46.99 5.37
CA ALA A 685 -15.51 -46.25 4.36
C ALA A 685 -16.86 -45.80 4.94
N LEU A 686 -17.21 -44.53 4.75
CA LEU A 686 -18.51 -43.99 5.18
C LEU A 686 -19.60 -44.32 4.15
N SER A 687 -20.81 -44.59 4.62
CA SER A 687 -21.97 -44.58 3.72
C SER A 687 -22.27 -43.14 3.25
N SER A 688 -23.03 -43.01 2.16
CA SER A 688 -23.49 -41.69 1.68
C SER A 688 -24.29 -40.91 2.74
N VAL A 689 -24.98 -41.61 3.64
CA VAL A 689 -25.75 -41.02 4.75
C VAL A 689 -24.80 -40.53 5.83
N ASP A 690 -23.90 -41.39 6.33
CA ASP A 690 -22.94 -41.01 7.39
C ASP A 690 -22.06 -39.83 6.96
N LEU A 691 -21.62 -39.83 5.70
CA LEU A 691 -20.81 -38.76 5.15
C LEU A 691 -21.59 -37.44 5.04
N MET A 692 -22.87 -37.49 4.69
CA MET A 692 -23.75 -36.31 4.66
C MET A 692 -23.94 -35.75 6.07
N THR A 693 -24.24 -36.61 7.05
CA THR A 693 -24.40 -36.23 8.46
C THR A 693 -23.12 -35.68 9.08
N ILE A 694 -21.96 -36.30 8.84
CA ILE A 694 -20.65 -35.81 9.28
C ILE A 694 -20.35 -34.43 8.68
N ASN A 695 -20.58 -34.24 7.39
CA ASN A 695 -20.37 -32.96 6.73
C ASN A 695 -21.31 -31.87 7.28
N GLU A 696 -22.60 -32.17 7.48
CA GLU A 696 -23.55 -31.25 8.09
C GLU A 696 -23.08 -30.80 9.49
N PHE A 697 -22.71 -31.75 10.35
CA PHE A 697 -22.23 -31.44 11.71
C PHE A 697 -20.88 -30.69 11.73
N ALA A 698 -19.97 -30.99 10.80
CA ALA A 698 -18.67 -30.30 10.70
C ALA A 698 -18.81 -28.86 10.15
N THR A 699 -19.75 -28.62 9.24
CA THR A 699 -19.97 -27.29 8.61
C THR A 699 -20.95 -26.38 9.36
N ALA A 700 -21.74 -26.94 10.29
CA ALA A 700 -22.66 -26.17 11.14
C ALA A 700 -21.98 -24.99 11.85
N GLN A 701 -22.74 -23.93 12.15
CA GLN A 701 -22.28 -22.78 12.95
C GLN A 701 -23.09 -22.70 14.25
N PRO A 702 -22.48 -22.91 15.44
CA PRO A 702 -21.13 -23.44 15.65
C PRO A 702 -20.98 -24.91 15.19
N PRO A 703 -19.76 -25.39 14.91
CA PRO A 703 -19.52 -26.77 14.47
C PRO A 703 -19.80 -27.77 15.59
N LYS A 704 -20.50 -28.85 15.26
CA LYS A 704 -20.99 -29.85 16.23
C LYS A 704 -19.98 -30.99 16.42
N LEU A 705 -18.80 -30.65 16.96
CA LEU A 705 -17.65 -31.56 17.12
C LEU A 705 -18.03 -32.93 17.74
N ASP A 706 -18.73 -32.92 18.88
CA ASP A 706 -19.10 -34.13 19.61
C ASP A 706 -20.08 -35.02 18.81
N LYS A 707 -20.88 -34.43 17.92
CA LYS A 707 -21.78 -35.18 17.03
C LYS A 707 -21.01 -35.86 15.90
N VAL A 708 -19.98 -35.21 15.34
CA VAL A 708 -19.04 -35.86 14.40
C VAL A 708 -18.31 -37.02 15.07
N GLN A 709 -17.80 -36.81 16.29
CA GLN A 709 -17.17 -37.88 17.08
C GLN A 709 -18.16 -39.02 17.39
N GLY A 710 -19.40 -38.70 17.74
CA GLY A 710 -20.46 -39.67 18.02
C GLY A 710 -20.78 -40.59 16.84
N VAL A 711 -20.93 -40.03 15.63
CA VAL A 711 -21.13 -40.82 14.40
C VAL A 711 -19.94 -41.76 14.16
N LEU A 712 -18.71 -41.24 14.21
CA LEU A 712 -17.51 -42.06 14.02
C LEU A 712 -17.38 -43.18 15.06
N THR A 713 -17.72 -42.91 16.33
CA THR A 713 -17.70 -43.90 17.41
C THR A 713 -18.78 -44.98 17.19
N GLY A 714 -19.97 -44.60 16.75
CA GLY A 714 -21.04 -45.54 16.36
C GLY A 714 -20.67 -46.45 15.18
N LEU A 715 -19.77 -46.00 14.30
CA LEU A 715 -19.18 -46.78 13.22
C LEU A 715 -17.95 -47.62 13.66
N GLY A 716 -17.75 -47.82 14.97
CA GLY A 716 -16.69 -48.66 15.52
C GLY A 716 -15.29 -48.01 15.59
N VAL A 717 -15.17 -46.70 15.31
CA VAL A 717 -13.88 -46.01 15.46
C VAL A 717 -13.60 -45.77 16.95
N ALA A 718 -12.46 -46.26 17.44
CA ALA A 718 -12.03 -46.05 18.83
C ALA A 718 -12.09 -44.57 19.24
N SER A 719 -12.67 -44.27 20.41
CA SER A 719 -13.06 -42.91 20.83
C SER A 719 -11.97 -41.84 20.67
N ALA A 720 -10.73 -42.11 21.07
CA ALA A 720 -9.60 -41.18 20.90
C ALA A 720 -9.30 -40.86 19.41
N LYS A 721 -9.41 -41.88 18.55
CA LYS A 721 -9.22 -41.78 17.10
C LYS A 721 -10.40 -41.04 16.43
N ALA A 722 -11.62 -41.32 16.89
CA ALA A 722 -12.82 -40.61 16.48
C ALA A 722 -12.77 -39.11 16.85
N LYS A 723 -12.30 -38.77 18.06
CA LYS A 723 -12.10 -37.38 18.52
C LYS A 723 -11.08 -36.63 17.67
N ALA A 724 -9.93 -37.26 17.38
CA ALA A 724 -8.88 -36.66 16.56
C ALA A 724 -9.36 -36.42 15.10
N ALA A 725 -10.04 -37.41 14.51
CA ALA A 725 -10.64 -37.27 13.19
C ALA A 725 -11.73 -36.18 13.17
N ALA A 726 -12.64 -36.17 14.15
CA ALA A 726 -13.70 -35.17 14.26
C ALA A 726 -13.14 -33.74 14.32
N LYS A 727 -12.09 -33.49 15.12
CA LYS A 727 -11.41 -32.19 15.16
C LYS A 727 -10.86 -31.81 13.79
N LEU A 728 -10.16 -32.72 13.12
CA LEU A 728 -9.59 -32.47 11.80
C LEU A 728 -10.65 -32.15 10.75
N LEU A 729 -11.81 -32.81 10.78
CA LEU A 729 -12.93 -32.51 9.87
C LEU A 729 -13.56 -31.13 10.15
N VAL A 730 -13.69 -30.74 11.43
CA VAL A 730 -14.12 -29.39 11.80
C VAL A 730 -13.09 -28.33 11.37
N ASP A 731 -11.79 -28.60 11.56
CA ASP A 731 -10.72 -27.71 11.10
C ASP A 731 -10.73 -27.56 9.57
N ALA A 732 -11.03 -28.63 8.82
CA ALA A 732 -11.25 -28.58 7.37
C ALA A 732 -12.44 -27.68 7.00
N ALA A 733 -13.59 -27.85 7.67
CA ALA A 733 -14.76 -27.01 7.42
C ALA A 733 -14.50 -25.52 7.74
N ASN A 734 -13.72 -25.24 8.79
CA ASN A 734 -13.29 -23.89 9.15
C ASN A 734 -12.34 -23.30 8.09
N LEU A 735 -11.37 -24.09 7.62
CA LEU A 735 -10.45 -23.71 6.55
C LEU A 735 -11.19 -23.43 5.22
N PHE A 736 -12.19 -24.25 4.86
CA PHE A 736 -13.03 -24.02 3.69
C PHE A 736 -13.71 -22.65 3.70
N ARG A 737 -14.28 -22.23 4.83
CA ARG A 737 -14.90 -20.90 4.96
C ARG A 737 -13.88 -19.77 4.82
N ARG A 738 -12.67 -19.91 5.38
CA ARG A 738 -11.57 -18.93 5.18
C ARG A 738 -11.04 -18.92 3.74
N ALA A 739 -10.96 -20.09 3.09
CA ALA A 739 -10.49 -20.23 1.71
C ALA A 739 -11.48 -19.60 0.70
N ALA A 740 -12.78 -19.69 0.99
CA ALA A 740 -13.83 -19.09 0.16
C ALA A 740 -13.79 -17.54 0.12
N THR A 741 -13.23 -16.88 1.15
CA THR A 741 -13.05 -15.41 1.18
C THR A 741 -11.74 -14.94 0.54
N GLN A 742 -10.88 -15.84 0.05
CA GLN A 742 -9.64 -15.45 -0.61
C GLN A 742 -9.91 -15.01 -2.05
N HIS A 743 -9.63 -13.73 -2.33
CA HIS A 743 -9.84 -13.11 -3.64
C HIS A 743 -8.61 -12.37 -4.18
N THR A 744 -7.49 -12.40 -3.44
CA THR A 744 -6.27 -11.64 -3.75
C THR A 744 -5.09 -12.60 -3.92
N PRO A 745 -4.26 -12.43 -4.98
CA PRO A 745 -3.02 -13.18 -5.13
C PRO A 745 -2.09 -13.02 -3.93
N ILE A 746 -1.31 -14.07 -3.66
CA ILE A 746 -0.79 -14.38 -2.33
C ILE A 746 0.48 -13.58 -1.98
N ALA A 747 0.98 -12.74 -2.88
CA ALA A 747 2.27 -12.05 -2.76
C ALA A 747 2.47 -11.22 -1.47
N ASN A 748 1.39 -10.88 -0.77
CA ASN A 748 1.42 -10.26 0.56
C ASN A 748 0.70 -11.16 1.59
N GLY A 749 1.45 -11.78 2.51
CA GLY A 749 0.88 -12.48 3.67
C GLY A 749 0.20 -13.82 3.36
N ALA A 750 0.99 -14.83 2.99
CA ALA A 750 0.49 -16.20 2.81
C ALA A 750 -0.08 -16.78 4.12
N THR A 751 -1.27 -17.38 4.03
CA THR A 751 -1.99 -18.05 5.14
C THR A 751 -2.43 -19.45 4.74
N ASP A 752 -2.84 -20.27 5.71
CA ASP A 752 -3.44 -21.59 5.47
C ASP A 752 -4.60 -21.54 4.46
N ALA A 753 -5.45 -20.52 4.55
CA ALA A 753 -6.57 -20.24 3.65
C ALA A 753 -6.13 -19.98 2.20
N THR A 754 -5.03 -19.25 2.00
CA THR A 754 -4.47 -19.05 0.66
C THR A 754 -3.87 -20.33 0.09
N VAL A 755 -3.28 -21.21 0.94
CA VAL A 755 -2.80 -22.53 0.52
C VAL A 755 -3.96 -23.46 0.13
N ALA A 756 -5.08 -23.40 0.84
CA ALA A 756 -6.30 -24.14 0.48
C ALA A 756 -6.92 -23.65 -0.83
N HIS A 757 -6.99 -22.33 -1.06
CA HIS A 757 -7.60 -21.76 -2.26
C HIS A 757 -6.70 -21.93 -3.51
N TYR A 758 -5.42 -21.56 -3.40
CA TYR A 758 -4.53 -21.50 -4.56
C TYR A 758 -3.59 -22.70 -4.69
N GLY A 759 -3.32 -23.44 -3.60
CA GLY A 759 -2.47 -24.63 -3.59
C GLY A 759 -1.09 -24.46 -2.96
N PHE A 760 -0.28 -25.50 -3.13
CA PHE A 760 1.12 -25.58 -2.72
C PHE A 760 2.10 -26.03 -3.82
N PHE A 761 1.68 -26.81 -4.82
CA PHE A 761 2.52 -27.28 -5.94
C PHE A 761 1.82 -26.93 -7.27
N ASN A 762 1.95 -25.68 -7.73
CA ASN A 762 1.19 -25.18 -8.89
C ASN A 762 1.96 -25.22 -10.23
N HIS A 763 3.13 -25.87 -10.26
CA HIS A 763 3.86 -26.16 -11.50
C HIS A 763 3.56 -27.57 -11.99
N ALA A 764 3.67 -27.78 -13.30
CA ALA A 764 3.59 -29.12 -13.88
C ALA A 764 4.73 -30.00 -13.35
N PRO A 765 4.48 -31.28 -13.03
CA PRO A 765 5.48 -32.14 -12.42
C PRO A 765 6.69 -32.41 -13.33
N GLU A 766 6.48 -32.42 -14.65
CA GLU A 766 7.54 -32.55 -15.66
C GLU A 766 8.51 -31.37 -15.63
N LEU A 767 7.99 -30.15 -15.42
CA LEU A 767 8.82 -28.94 -15.29
C LEU A 767 9.67 -29.01 -14.01
N VAL A 768 9.06 -29.37 -12.87
CA VAL A 768 9.79 -29.47 -11.59
C VAL A 768 10.87 -30.55 -11.65
N ALA A 769 10.57 -31.70 -12.28
CA ALA A 769 11.56 -32.75 -12.51
C ALA A 769 12.68 -32.29 -13.46
N ALA A 770 12.39 -31.57 -14.54
CA ALA A 770 13.40 -31.05 -15.47
C ALA A 770 14.31 -29.98 -14.84
N LEU A 771 13.78 -29.17 -13.91
CA LEU A 771 14.57 -28.17 -13.19
C LEU A 771 15.40 -28.81 -12.05
N SER A 772 14.88 -29.81 -11.36
CA SER A 772 15.57 -30.41 -10.20
C SER A 772 16.56 -31.53 -10.57
N SER A 773 16.38 -32.16 -11.74
CA SER A 773 17.20 -33.32 -12.16
C SER A 773 18.63 -32.97 -12.54
N SER A 774 19.55 -33.88 -12.22
CA SER A 774 20.99 -33.78 -12.53
C SER A 774 21.28 -33.78 -14.04
N GLU A 775 20.36 -34.29 -14.85
CA GLU A 775 20.41 -34.30 -16.31
C GLU A 775 19.92 -32.97 -16.93
N GLY A 776 19.14 -32.19 -16.16
CA GLY A 776 18.52 -30.95 -16.59
C GLY A 776 19.22 -29.73 -16.00
N ALA A 777 18.47 -28.91 -15.27
CA ALA A 777 19.06 -27.73 -14.63
C ALA A 777 19.87 -28.09 -13.36
N GLY A 778 19.58 -29.21 -12.71
CA GLY A 778 20.23 -29.63 -11.47
C GLY A 778 20.12 -28.57 -10.38
N LEU A 779 18.98 -27.89 -10.29
CA LEU A 779 18.72 -26.85 -9.30
C LEU A 779 18.16 -27.45 -8.02
N ARG A 780 18.47 -26.83 -6.90
CA ARG A 780 17.86 -27.13 -5.62
C ARG A 780 16.49 -26.48 -5.58
N TRP A 781 15.46 -27.30 -5.71
CA TRP A 781 14.10 -26.90 -5.37
C TRP A 781 13.98 -26.78 -3.84
N LEU A 782 13.44 -25.69 -3.29
CA LEU A 782 13.26 -25.60 -1.83
C LEU A 782 12.07 -26.43 -1.35
N GLY A 783 10.90 -26.29 -2.01
CA GLY A 783 9.71 -27.07 -1.67
C GLY A 783 9.27 -26.81 -0.23
N ALA A 784 9.08 -27.88 0.54
CA ALA A 784 8.89 -27.80 2.00
C ALA A 784 10.22 -28.14 2.69
N ALA A 785 11.01 -27.11 2.97
CA ALA A 785 12.33 -27.23 3.59
C ALA A 785 12.56 -26.18 4.68
N ILE A 786 13.38 -26.55 5.68
CA ILE A 786 13.90 -25.65 6.73
C ILE A 786 12.79 -24.81 7.39
N GLY A 787 11.68 -25.47 7.78
CA GLY A 787 10.58 -24.80 8.47
C GLY A 787 9.78 -23.81 7.61
N THR A 788 9.90 -23.85 6.29
CA THR A 788 9.14 -23.02 5.35
C THR A 788 8.66 -23.80 4.13
N LYS A 789 7.61 -23.28 3.49
CA LYS A 789 7.12 -23.72 2.18
C LYS A 789 7.46 -22.64 1.16
N ASP A 790 8.25 -23.00 0.15
CA ASP A 790 8.50 -22.21 -1.05
C ASP A 790 8.73 -23.15 -2.26
N TYR A 791 7.63 -23.60 -2.88
CA TYR A 791 7.68 -24.63 -3.92
C TYR A 791 7.92 -24.04 -5.32
N MET A 792 8.02 -22.71 -5.42
CA MET A 792 8.29 -22.02 -6.68
C MET A 792 9.75 -21.61 -6.80
N HIS A 793 10.49 -21.78 -5.72
CA HIS A 793 11.89 -21.40 -5.60
C HIS A 793 12.82 -22.50 -6.09
N PHE A 794 13.69 -22.12 -7.02
CA PHE A 794 14.80 -22.95 -7.50
C PHE A 794 16.09 -22.15 -7.37
N GLU A 795 17.08 -22.72 -6.67
CA GLU A 795 18.38 -22.11 -6.41
C GLU A 795 19.55 -22.98 -6.89
N LEU A 796 20.71 -22.38 -7.14
CA LEU A 796 21.96 -23.12 -7.33
C LEU A 796 22.36 -23.81 -6.02
N PHE A 797 22.78 -25.08 -6.09
CA PHE A 797 23.37 -25.77 -4.94
C PHE A 797 24.64 -25.04 -4.47
N PRO A 798 24.98 -25.03 -3.16
CA PRO A 798 26.15 -24.30 -2.67
C PRO A 798 27.49 -24.59 -3.40
N PRO A 799 27.81 -25.83 -3.83
CA PRO A 799 29.03 -26.08 -4.62
C PRO A 799 28.98 -25.54 -6.06
N ASP A 800 27.78 -25.29 -6.59
CA ASP A 800 27.53 -24.71 -7.91
C ASP A 800 27.42 -23.17 -7.86
N GLN A 801 27.53 -22.55 -6.67
CA GLN A 801 27.42 -21.10 -6.53
C GLN A 801 28.72 -20.40 -7.00
N PRO A 802 28.62 -19.40 -7.88
CA PRO A 802 29.75 -18.62 -8.36
C PRO A 802 30.52 -17.96 -7.21
N LYS A 803 31.85 -17.86 -7.35
CA LYS A 803 32.65 -17.04 -6.45
C LYS A 803 32.27 -15.56 -6.61
N LEU A 804 32.08 -14.88 -5.49
CA LEU A 804 31.70 -13.46 -5.47
C LEU A 804 32.88 -12.50 -5.75
N PHE A 805 34.13 -12.96 -5.59
CA PHE A 805 35.35 -12.17 -5.73
C PHE A 805 36.62 -13.03 -5.84
#